data_AF-A0A3D2U2L4-F1
#
_entry.id   AF-A0A3D2U2L4-F1
#
_cell.length_a   1.000
_cell.length_b   1.000
_cell.length_c   1.000
_cell.angle_alpha   90.00
_cell.angle_beta   90.00
_cell.angle_gamma   90.00
#
_symmetry.space_group_name_H-M   'P 1'
#
loop_
_entity.id
_entity.type
_entity.pdbx_description
1 polymer ?
#
loop_
_entity_poly.entity_id
_entity_poly.type
_entity_poly.pdbx_seq_one_letter_code
_entity_poly.pdbx_strand_id
1 'polypeptide(L)'
;MHKSIACAMLLTVTGTNWLPQARAAEPVDGYAAEVSRDKPTAWWRFDSPRAPFTSRGTEGLPATPTQSVQLGAAGPRPRFYPLFAPTNRSVGLSGSDHLVVADPGNNSPLDFTNGDAITLEAWVQLNRITSDQNIYVIGKGRTNNKGQKPENQNWALRLSGRQGTARISFLFRNAGNRASVRGDYHRWIASSGFQPGQAWHHIAVSYVFGKPDSLRGYLDGEPVAGTWDLGGKTTEPPVVDNDEVWIGSSLGGNTATTLPGRIDEVAIYRKTVAPERMAARFQSTRPDPRLVEIPDSKLPAGEVLVELLEGVPAKTSWDFPRTRPVERWTQRSAGWVGLPRRYSTDGLIIDRPAPFLLRARTRVHLAPGKYQFVLRARNAARLSIDGRLVASTGFLSRNASGHEAVPAKVKSGRSDLVDLSPGHNQALVDIHFKSDASKDHLVLLESFVGGAGVRTELGELLVGFARQGQPFRLLSPDTTRSTGLSETEWDRYVVAFEKHLAVHNDQRRRSSDPLEQEYWQRRHRLAREMVQPLPLPGTDASLAAVDRWLKAAGATGSDEPIADDHTFFRRLVLDTTGVVPTLTEIDWFSRRPAASRRQDAISRFLADPRWADHWTGYWQDVLAENPGILKPKLNNTGPFRFWIHESFRDNKPIDRFVTELVLMKGSRYGGGPAGFAMATQNDAPMAAKAHVLGTAFLGIQLKCARCHDAPYHPFRQEQLFNLAAMLNRRPLKLPKSSTLPGGPPSADSLVKVTLKPGDSIEPTWPFIELARGDLPREIQKDRGDARERLATLVTSPANHRFPRAVVNRLWKRYLGWGFVDSVDDWHDQKPVYPLLLDYLGRELVRSGYDLKHVARMIFSSRAYQRRSRPASSQADAVRRPAAPIRRRLTAEQIVDSLFVVSGKSMRTEYLTLDPEGRRGSNTFLNLGVPRRSWEFVALSNERDRPALALPAAQSVVDVLLAFGWRASRPHPTTLRDGTTTVLQPLALANSSASHRTVVLSDDHILTDLLLTDVSLPELANRLYLHILSRPATPEESDEIVGFLTPGYSRRRVAGAKRHPPTSRRLTRVSWSNHLHPEATRLKLALENRVRAGDPPTERLSADWRERAEDVIWALVNSPEFVFSP
;
A
#
# COMPACT_ATOMS: atom_id res chain seq x y z
N MET A 1 -44.85 35.55 -24.52
CA MET A 1 -45.10 34.58 -23.43
C MET A 1 -43.76 34.27 -22.74
N HIS A 2 -43.80 34.02 -21.43
CA HIS A 2 -42.87 34.50 -20.40
C HIS A 2 -41.33 34.27 -20.50
N LYS A 3 -40.65 35.40 -20.24
CA LYS A 3 -39.24 35.76 -19.98
C LYS A 3 -38.35 34.81 -19.13
N SER A 4 -37.16 34.52 -19.67
CA SER A 4 -35.80 34.94 -19.23
C SER A 4 -35.33 34.94 -17.75
N ILE A 5 -34.19 34.24 -17.53
CA ILE A 5 -32.88 34.72 -16.99
C ILE A 5 -32.60 34.82 -15.46
N ALA A 6 -31.51 34.13 -15.06
CA ALA A 6 -30.43 34.41 -14.07
C ALA A 6 -30.60 34.39 -12.53
N CYS A 7 -29.77 33.52 -11.92
CA CYS A 7 -28.67 33.80 -10.96
C CYS A 7 -28.90 34.45 -9.57
N ALA A 8 -28.51 33.67 -8.55
CA ALA A 8 -27.64 33.99 -7.40
C ALA A 8 -28.14 34.68 -6.11
N MET A 9 -27.57 34.15 -5.01
CA MET A 9 -27.18 34.73 -3.71
C MET A 9 -27.99 34.43 -2.43
N LEU A 10 -27.27 33.73 -1.53
CA LEU A 10 -27.06 33.98 -0.08
C LEU A 10 -28.26 34.33 0.81
N LEU A 11 -28.43 33.53 1.89
CA LEU A 11 -28.67 34.07 3.23
C LEU A 11 -28.27 33.08 4.34
N THR A 12 -27.49 33.62 5.27
CA THR A 12 -27.09 33.12 6.59
C THR A 12 -28.28 32.86 7.51
N VAL A 13 -28.22 31.79 8.31
CA VAL A 13 -29.09 31.65 9.50
C VAL A 13 -28.25 31.27 10.72
N THR A 14 -28.06 32.26 11.58
CA THR A 14 -27.81 32.13 13.02
C THR A 14 -29.11 31.83 13.75
N GLY A 15 -29.07 31.08 14.84
CA GLY A 15 -30.11 31.16 15.88
C GLY A 15 -30.75 29.84 16.27
N THR A 16 -30.33 29.36 17.43
CA THR A 16 -31.00 28.41 18.32
C THR A 16 -32.51 28.65 18.49
N ASN A 17 -33.31 27.58 18.41
CA ASN A 17 -34.43 27.38 19.33
C ASN A 17 -34.75 25.88 19.50
N TRP A 18 -34.85 25.49 20.76
CA TRP A 18 -35.10 24.15 21.27
C TRP A 18 -36.52 23.68 20.93
N LEU A 19 -36.64 22.45 20.44
CA LEU A 19 -37.88 21.65 20.53
C LEU A 19 -37.73 20.66 21.68
N PRO A 20 -38.78 20.40 22.48
CA PRO A 20 -38.72 19.46 23.59
C PRO A 20 -38.51 18.04 23.06
N GLN A 21 -37.44 17.39 23.51
CA GLN A 21 -37.19 15.97 23.24
C GLN A 21 -38.35 15.14 23.78
N ALA A 22 -39.09 14.49 22.87
CA ALA A 22 -39.83 13.29 23.22
C ALA A 22 -38.83 12.28 23.81
N ARG A 23 -39.09 11.79 25.02
CA ARG A 23 -38.35 10.65 25.59
C ARG A 23 -38.47 9.48 24.62
N ALA A 24 -37.40 9.21 23.87
CA ALA A 24 -37.28 7.97 23.12
C ALA A 24 -37.34 6.81 24.12
N ALA A 25 -38.24 5.85 23.88
CA ALA A 25 -38.24 4.60 24.61
C ALA A 25 -36.83 3.99 24.60
N GLU A 26 -36.38 3.45 25.73
CA GLU A 26 -35.06 2.82 25.79
C GLU A 26 -34.94 1.73 24.70
N PRO A 27 -33.85 1.71 23.93
CA PRO A 27 -33.66 0.69 22.91
C PRO A 27 -33.58 -0.69 23.56
N VAL A 28 -34.54 -1.55 23.26
CA VAL A 28 -34.60 -2.95 23.73
C VAL A 28 -33.38 -3.69 23.20
N ASP A 29 -32.63 -4.36 24.09
CA ASP A 29 -31.52 -5.25 23.71
C ASP A 29 -32.08 -6.54 23.09
N GLY A 30 -32.16 -6.57 21.76
CA GLY A 30 -32.69 -7.70 21.00
C GLY A 30 -31.86 -8.98 21.15
N TYR A 31 -30.55 -8.86 21.37
CA TYR A 31 -29.68 -10.02 21.57
C TYR A 31 -30.01 -10.71 22.90
N ALA A 32 -30.19 -9.91 23.96
CA ALA A 32 -30.59 -10.40 25.27
C ALA A 32 -31.90 -11.19 25.22
N ALA A 33 -32.88 -10.69 24.45
CA ALA A 33 -34.15 -11.36 24.25
C ALA A 33 -33.97 -12.72 23.54
N GLU A 34 -33.11 -12.79 22.53
CA GLU A 34 -32.85 -14.02 21.81
C GLU A 34 -32.18 -15.10 22.68
N VAL A 35 -31.18 -14.74 23.49
CA VAL A 35 -30.53 -15.67 24.41
C VAL A 35 -31.49 -16.15 25.51
N SER A 36 -32.25 -15.22 26.10
CA SER A 36 -33.18 -15.53 27.20
C SER A 36 -34.27 -16.53 26.80
N ARG A 37 -34.76 -16.48 25.55
CA ARG A 37 -35.75 -17.43 25.01
C ARG A 37 -35.28 -18.88 25.10
N ASP A 38 -33.97 -19.12 25.03
CA ASP A 38 -33.39 -20.46 25.03
C ASP A 38 -32.98 -20.94 26.43
N LYS A 39 -33.19 -20.14 27.48
CA LYS A 39 -32.96 -20.50 28.89
C LYS A 39 -31.58 -21.15 29.13
N PRO A 40 -30.49 -20.39 28.98
CA PRO A 40 -29.14 -20.92 29.25
C PRO A 40 -29.00 -21.38 30.70
N THR A 41 -28.20 -22.41 30.91
CA THR A 41 -27.83 -22.88 32.26
C THR A 41 -27.01 -21.82 32.97
N ALA A 42 -26.01 -21.25 32.28
CA ALA A 42 -25.28 -20.08 32.73
C ALA A 42 -25.07 -19.10 31.59
N TRP A 43 -25.16 -17.79 31.87
CA TRP A 43 -24.98 -16.74 30.87
C TRP A 43 -24.42 -15.47 31.49
N TRP A 44 -23.19 -15.12 31.12
CA TRP A 44 -22.50 -13.93 31.60
C TRP A 44 -22.52 -12.84 30.53
N ARG A 45 -23.13 -11.73 30.92
CA ARG A 45 -23.07 -10.45 30.21
C ARG A 45 -22.17 -9.52 30.98
N PHE A 46 -21.31 -8.77 30.29
CA PHE A 46 -20.37 -7.86 30.95
C PHE A 46 -20.81 -6.40 30.84
N ASP A 47 -22.12 -6.18 30.93
CA ASP A 47 -22.79 -4.88 30.76
C ASP A 47 -22.62 -3.92 31.96
N SER A 48 -22.00 -4.39 33.05
CA SER A 48 -21.63 -3.60 34.24
C SER A 48 -20.13 -3.29 34.28
N PRO A 49 -19.71 -2.08 34.72
CA PRO A 49 -18.29 -1.81 35.01
C PRO A 49 -17.83 -2.39 36.37
N ARG A 50 -18.71 -3.08 37.10
CA ARG A 50 -18.43 -3.69 38.41
C ARG A 50 -18.57 -5.21 38.34
N ALA A 51 -17.62 -5.90 38.94
CA ALA A 51 -17.60 -7.34 39.14
C ALA A 51 -17.89 -7.70 40.62
N PRO A 52 -18.25 -8.96 40.96
CA PRO A 52 -18.40 -10.12 40.08
C PRO A 52 -19.59 -10.00 39.13
N PHE A 53 -19.55 -10.73 38.01
CA PHE A 53 -20.64 -10.79 37.04
C PHE A 53 -21.51 -12.00 37.34
N THR A 54 -22.70 -11.78 37.91
CA THR A 54 -23.65 -12.88 38.17
C THR A 54 -24.28 -13.37 36.87
N SER A 55 -24.26 -14.68 36.66
CA SER A 55 -24.94 -15.33 35.53
C SER A 55 -26.45 -15.00 35.53
N ARG A 56 -26.99 -14.71 34.33
CA ARG A 56 -28.43 -14.53 34.06
C ARG A 56 -29.10 -15.79 33.51
N GLY A 57 -28.40 -16.94 33.57
CA GLY A 57 -28.96 -18.24 33.25
C GLY A 57 -29.88 -18.77 34.37
N THR A 58 -30.29 -20.04 34.26
CA THR A 58 -31.05 -20.72 35.32
C THR A 58 -30.24 -20.85 36.61
N GLU A 59 -28.90 -20.85 36.50
CA GLU A 59 -27.97 -20.89 37.62
C GLU A 59 -27.32 -19.53 37.84
N GLY A 60 -27.35 -19.04 39.09
CA GLY A 60 -26.82 -17.73 39.52
C GLY A 60 -25.31 -17.71 39.77
N LEU A 61 -24.53 -18.40 38.91
CA LEU A 61 -23.08 -18.58 39.10
C LEU A 61 -22.29 -17.27 38.85
N PRO A 62 -21.56 -16.73 39.84
CA PRO A 62 -20.79 -15.50 39.68
C PRO A 62 -19.44 -15.75 38.97
N ALA A 63 -19.09 -14.89 38.01
CA ALA A 63 -17.77 -14.83 37.39
C ALA A 63 -16.92 -13.70 37.99
N THR A 64 -15.79 -14.05 38.60
CA THR A 64 -14.90 -13.12 39.28
C THR A 64 -13.63 -12.90 38.45
N PRO A 65 -13.32 -11.66 38.01
CA PRO A 65 -12.12 -11.38 37.22
C PRO A 65 -10.84 -11.45 38.06
N THR A 66 -9.72 -11.80 37.43
CA THR A 66 -8.39 -11.53 37.99
C THR A 66 -8.12 -10.01 38.01
N GLN A 67 -7.13 -9.59 38.83
CA GLN A 67 -6.88 -8.17 39.11
C GLN A 67 -6.61 -7.29 37.88
N SER A 68 -6.14 -7.88 36.77
CA SER A 68 -5.70 -7.15 35.57
C SER A 68 -6.72 -7.13 34.41
N VAL A 69 -7.90 -7.76 34.57
CA VAL A 69 -8.96 -7.75 33.54
C VAL A 69 -9.50 -6.34 33.31
N GLN A 70 -9.60 -5.93 32.04
CA GLN A 70 -10.21 -4.64 31.67
C GLN A 70 -11.74 -4.73 31.72
N LEU A 71 -12.35 -4.13 32.75
CA LEU A 71 -13.81 -4.06 32.89
C LEU A 71 -14.41 -2.90 32.10
N GLY A 72 -15.65 -3.08 31.63
CA GLY A 72 -16.44 -2.02 31.00
C GLY A 72 -15.91 -1.54 29.64
N ALA A 73 -15.16 -2.39 28.93
CA ALA A 73 -14.71 -2.13 27.57
C ALA A 73 -15.90 -2.04 26.60
N ALA A 74 -15.69 -1.47 25.42
CA ALA A 74 -16.75 -1.38 24.42
C ALA A 74 -17.09 -2.77 23.84
N GLY A 75 -18.34 -3.21 23.97
CA GLY A 75 -18.88 -4.42 23.35
C GLY A 75 -19.36 -4.21 21.90
N PRO A 76 -20.05 -5.21 21.29
CA PRO A 76 -20.75 -5.07 20.02
C PRO A 76 -21.67 -3.83 20.00
N ARG A 77 -21.67 -3.09 18.87
CA ARG A 77 -22.44 -1.84 18.72
C ARG A 77 -23.60 -2.01 17.72
N PRO A 78 -24.80 -1.44 17.99
CA PRO A 78 -25.98 -1.56 17.13
C PRO A 78 -25.76 -1.14 15.68
N ARG A 79 -24.89 -0.14 15.43
CA ARG A 79 -24.53 0.27 14.07
C ARG A 79 -24.01 -0.89 13.21
N PHE A 80 -23.35 -1.88 13.82
CA PHE A 80 -22.76 -3.04 13.16
C PHE A 80 -23.45 -4.36 13.50
N TYR A 81 -24.06 -4.44 14.68
CA TYR A 81 -24.71 -5.62 15.23
C TYR A 81 -26.05 -5.19 15.82
N PRO A 82 -27.10 -5.05 14.98
CA PRO A 82 -28.36 -4.37 15.33
C PRO A 82 -29.08 -4.89 16.56
N LEU A 83 -28.79 -6.12 16.97
CA LEU A 83 -29.38 -6.74 18.15
C LEU A 83 -28.88 -6.16 19.49
N PHE A 84 -27.75 -5.44 19.51
CA PHE A 84 -27.16 -4.95 20.75
C PHE A 84 -27.57 -3.53 21.12
N ALA A 85 -27.67 -3.24 22.42
CA ALA A 85 -27.89 -1.89 22.92
C ALA A 85 -26.69 -0.95 22.66
N PRO A 86 -26.90 0.36 22.45
CA PRO A 86 -25.81 1.34 22.25
C PRO A 86 -24.81 1.37 23.42
N THR A 87 -25.28 1.06 24.62
CA THR A 87 -24.54 1.07 25.88
C THR A 87 -23.81 -0.24 26.19
N ASN A 88 -23.90 -1.25 25.31
CA ASN A 88 -23.33 -2.57 25.59
C ASN A 88 -21.82 -2.53 25.91
N ARG A 89 -21.39 -3.36 26.87
CA ARG A 89 -20.02 -3.42 27.38
C ARG A 89 -19.50 -4.86 27.36
N SER A 90 -18.19 -4.99 27.32
CA SER A 90 -17.46 -6.26 27.30
C SER A 90 -16.31 -6.26 28.31
N VAL A 91 -15.64 -7.40 28.48
CA VAL A 91 -14.36 -7.49 29.18
C VAL A 91 -13.21 -7.62 28.18
N GLY A 92 -12.12 -6.90 28.46
CA GLY A 92 -10.86 -7.01 27.73
C GLY A 92 -9.87 -7.92 28.46
N LEU A 93 -9.22 -8.80 27.71
CA LEU A 93 -8.31 -9.83 28.22
C LEU A 93 -6.95 -9.78 27.51
N SER A 94 -5.89 -9.92 28.29
CA SER A 94 -4.50 -9.93 27.87
C SER A 94 -3.63 -10.74 28.83
N GLY A 95 -2.39 -11.09 28.45
CA GLY A 95 -1.49 -11.77 29.39
C GLY A 95 -2.10 -13.04 30.00
N SER A 96 -2.25 -13.07 31.33
CA SER A 96 -2.86 -14.15 32.10
C SER A 96 -4.29 -13.83 32.59
N ASP A 97 -4.93 -12.80 32.04
CA ASP A 97 -6.27 -12.36 32.41
C ASP A 97 -7.31 -13.46 32.16
N HIS A 98 -8.18 -13.67 33.14
CA HIS A 98 -9.34 -14.56 33.03
C HIS A 98 -10.39 -14.21 34.09
N LEU A 99 -11.59 -14.78 33.93
CA LEU A 99 -12.61 -14.77 34.96
C LEU A 99 -12.80 -16.18 35.49
N VAL A 100 -12.89 -16.30 36.80
CA VAL A 100 -13.08 -17.55 37.53
C VAL A 100 -14.54 -17.69 37.92
N VAL A 101 -15.14 -18.83 37.57
CA VAL A 101 -16.47 -19.26 38.00
C VAL A 101 -16.25 -20.49 38.87
N ALA A 102 -16.55 -20.35 40.16
CA ALA A 102 -16.46 -21.46 41.11
C ALA A 102 -17.47 -22.55 40.72
N ASP A 103 -17.03 -23.80 40.77
CA ASP A 103 -17.93 -24.93 40.60
C ASP A 103 -18.72 -25.16 41.90
N PRO A 104 -20.06 -25.36 41.85
CA PRO A 104 -20.88 -25.54 43.04
C PRO A 104 -20.68 -26.89 43.75
N GLY A 105 -19.84 -27.78 43.22
CA GLY A 105 -19.50 -29.06 43.82
C GLY A 105 -20.29 -30.22 43.22
N ASN A 106 -20.50 -31.27 44.02
CA ASN A 106 -21.11 -32.51 43.53
C ASN A 106 -22.49 -32.26 42.89
N ASN A 107 -22.72 -32.89 41.73
CA ASN A 107 -23.89 -32.67 40.89
C ASN A 107 -23.96 -31.25 40.30
N SER A 108 -22.79 -30.70 39.95
CA SER A 108 -22.72 -29.38 39.33
C SER A 108 -23.58 -29.33 38.07
N PRO A 109 -24.36 -28.26 37.85
CA PRO A 109 -25.08 -28.06 36.59
C PRO A 109 -24.13 -27.95 35.38
N LEU A 110 -22.81 -27.88 35.62
CA LEU A 110 -21.74 -27.85 34.63
C LEU A 110 -21.05 -29.20 34.41
N ASP A 111 -21.50 -30.26 35.09
CA ASP A 111 -21.03 -31.64 34.91
C ASP A 111 -21.81 -32.33 33.79
N PHE A 112 -21.13 -32.62 32.68
CA PHE A 112 -21.73 -33.29 31.52
C PHE A 112 -21.19 -34.71 31.44
N THR A 113 -22.07 -35.71 31.36
CA THR A 113 -21.73 -37.11 31.15
C THR A 113 -22.23 -37.61 29.79
N ASN A 114 -22.04 -38.89 29.49
CA ASN A 114 -22.53 -39.48 28.25
C ASN A 114 -24.05 -39.33 28.10
N GLY A 115 -24.50 -38.96 26.90
CA GLY A 115 -25.90 -38.68 26.60
C GLY A 115 -26.31 -37.22 26.86
N ASP A 116 -25.57 -36.47 27.68
CA ASP A 116 -25.85 -35.05 27.89
C ASP A 116 -25.54 -34.23 26.64
N ALA A 117 -26.40 -33.25 26.39
CA ALA A 117 -26.20 -32.27 25.34
C ALA A 117 -25.58 -30.99 25.93
N ILE A 118 -24.60 -30.42 25.22
CA ILE A 118 -23.98 -29.15 25.55
C ILE A 118 -24.04 -28.21 24.34
N THR A 119 -24.40 -26.96 24.59
CA THR A 119 -24.12 -25.84 23.67
C THR A 119 -23.30 -24.80 24.41
N LEU A 120 -22.21 -24.35 23.78
CA LEU A 120 -21.37 -23.25 24.25
C LEU A 120 -21.40 -22.15 23.20
N GLU A 121 -21.62 -20.90 23.62
CA GLU A 121 -21.52 -19.74 22.73
C GLU A 121 -20.84 -18.54 23.40
N ALA A 122 -20.26 -17.67 22.55
CA ALA A 122 -19.68 -16.41 22.98
C ALA A 122 -19.60 -15.42 21.81
N TRP A 123 -19.54 -14.14 22.13
CA TRP A 123 -19.07 -13.09 21.23
C TRP A 123 -17.61 -12.76 21.51
N VAL A 124 -16.79 -12.74 20.46
CA VAL A 124 -15.34 -12.52 20.58
C VAL A 124 -14.85 -11.45 19.61
N GLN A 125 -13.95 -10.59 20.08
CA GLN A 125 -13.15 -9.68 19.26
C GLN A 125 -11.68 -10.00 19.51
N LEU A 126 -10.97 -10.52 18.51
CA LEU A 126 -9.62 -11.04 18.68
C LEU A 126 -8.58 -10.08 18.10
N ASN A 127 -7.55 -9.71 18.87
CA ASN A 127 -6.50 -8.81 18.41
C ASN A 127 -5.46 -9.53 17.52
N ARG A 128 -5.13 -10.78 17.84
CA ARG A 128 -4.14 -11.60 17.13
C ARG A 128 -4.32 -13.09 17.43
N ILE A 129 -3.83 -13.94 16.52
CA ILE A 129 -3.61 -15.36 16.77
C ILE A 129 -2.47 -15.86 15.88
N THR A 130 -1.57 -16.67 16.42
CA THR A 130 -0.52 -17.32 15.60
C THR A 130 -0.98 -18.69 15.11
N SER A 131 -0.40 -19.19 14.03
CA SER A 131 -0.63 -20.57 13.60
C SER A 131 -0.30 -21.53 14.75
N ASP A 132 -1.14 -22.55 14.93
CA ASP A 132 -1.07 -23.61 15.93
C ASP A 132 -1.32 -23.17 17.39
N GLN A 133 -1.58 -21.89 17.63
CA GLN A 133 -2.03 -21.39 18.93
C GLN A 133 -3.45 -21.90 19.23
N ASN A 134 -3.70 -22.33 20.46
CA ASN A 134 -5.03 -22.73 20.92
C ASN A 134 -5.40 -21.87 22.14
N ILE A 135 -6.32 -20.94 21.96
CA ILE A 135 -6.75 -20.02 23.01
C ILE A 135 -8.11 -20.44 23.57
N TYR A 136 -8.30 -20.30 24.88
CA TYR A 136 -9.55 -20.61 25.54
C TYR A 136 -10.52 -19.42 25.46
N VAL A 137 -11.76 -19.73 25.13
CA VAL A 137 -12.88 -18.78 25.22
C VAL A 137 -13.60 -19.04 26.54
N ILE A 138 -13.95 -20.30 26.79
CA ILE A 138 -14.45 -20.80 28.07
C ILE A 138 -14.13 -22.29 28.20
N GLY A 139 -13.80 -22.77 29.39
CA GLY A 139 -13.64 -24.20 29.63
C GLY A 139 -13.64 -24.59 31.11
N LYS A 140 -14.00 -25.84 31.36
CA LYS A 140 -13.98 -26.49 32.67
C LYS A 140 -12.82 -27.47 32.74
N GLY A 141 -12.03 -27.37 33.81
CA GLY A 141 -10.83 -28.16 34.02
C GLY A 141 -9.54 -27.54 33.44
N ARG A 142 -8.40 -28.11 33.83
CA ARG A 142 -7.02 -27.70 33.52
C ARG A 142 -6.66 -26.34 34.09
N THR A 143 -7.20 -25.97 35.24
CA THR A 143 -6.92 -24.71 35.95
C THR A 143 -5.57 -24.73 36.68
N ASN A 144 -5.02 -25.92 36.94
CA ASN A 144 -3.91 -26.19 37.88
C ASN A 144 -4.28 -25.90 39.35
N ASN A 145 -5.56 -25.95 39.69
CA ASN A 145 -6.01 -25.83 41.07
C ASN A 145 -5.50 -26.99 41.94
N LYS A 146 -5.15 -26.67 43.19
CA LYS A 146 -4.66 -27.65 44.16
C LYS A 146 -5.74 -28.69 44.44
N GLY A 147 -5.41 -29.97 44.25
CA GLY A 147 -6.35 -31.09 44.42
C GLY A 147 -6.99 -31.59 43.13
N GLN A 148 -6.83 -30.88 42.00
CA GLN A 148 -7.31 -31.31 40.69
C GLN A 148 -6.17 -31.91 39.85
N LYS A 149 -6.50 -32.87 38.99
CA LYS A 149 -5.51 -33.45 38.07
C LYS A 149 -5.17 -32.42 36.96
N PRO A 150 -3.90 -32.15 36.61
CA PRO A 150 -3.55 -31.15 35.58
C PRO A 150 -4.11 -31.41 34.16
N GLU A 151 -4.54 -32.64 33.93
CA GLU A 151 -4.90 -33.20 32.63
C GLU A 151 -6.42 -33.46 32.48
N ASN A 152 -7.24 -32.89 33.36
CA ASN A 152 -8.68 -33.09 33.53
C ASN A 152 -9.60 -32.23 32.64
N GLN A 153 -9.34 -32.10 31.33
CA GLN A 153 -10.25 -31.31 30.48
C GLN A 153 -11.65 -31.92 30.43
N ASN A 154 -12.61 -31.31 31.13
CA ASN A 154 -14.01 -31.73 31.09
C ASN A 154 -14.61 -31.34 29.74
N TRP A 155 -14.58 -30.05 29.40
CA TRP A 155 -15.00 -29.50 28.11
C TRP A 155 -14.42 -28.09 27.93
N ALA A 156 -14.26 -27.64 26.68
CA ALA A 156 -13.81 -26.29 26.36
C ALA A 156 -14.23 -25.84 24.96
N LEU A 157 -14.73 -24.60 24.88
CA LEU A 157 -14.82 -23.82 23.65
C LEU A 157 -13.53 -22.99 23.49
N ARG A 158 -12.91 -23.12 22.31
CA ARG A 158 -11.60 -22.55 22.02
C ARG A 158 -11.56 -21.97 20.62
N LEU A 159 -10.50 -21.19 20.36
CA LEU A 159 -10.09 -20.81 19.02
C LEU A 159 -8.71 -21.40 18.71
N SER A 160 -8.58 -22.02 17.55
CA SER A 160 -7.32 -22.58 17.03
C SER A 160 -6.83 -21.75 15.85
N GLY A 161 -5.61 -21.25 15.93
CA GLY A 161 -4.99 -20.45 14.88
C GLY A 161 -4.51 -21.34 13.72
N ARG A 162 -5.00 -21.06 12.51
CA ARG A 162 -4.55 -21.76 11.28
C ARG A 162 -4.36 -20.74 10.17
N GLN A 163 -3.12 -20.59 9.71
CA GLN A 163 -2.79 -19.70 8.57
C GLN A 163 -3.31 -18.26 8.78
N GLY A 164 -3.17 -17.73 10.00
CA GLY A 164 -3.63 -16.38 10.37
C GLY A 164 -5.14 -16.25 10.64
N THR A 165 -5.94 -17.28 10.40
CA THR A 165 -7.37 -17.31 10.79
C THR A 165 -7.55 -17.94 12.17
N ALA A 166 -8.53 -17.44 12.93
CA ALA A 166 -9.04 -18.07 14.14
C ALA A 166 -10.20 -19.00 13.78
N ARG A 167 -10.06 -20.29 14.08
CA ARG A 167 -11.08 -21.32 13.81
C ARG A 167 -11.65 -21.86 15.10
N ILE A 168 -12.95 -22.11 15.12
CA ILE A 168 -13.63 -22.68 16.29
C ILE A 168 -13.03 -24.06 16.59
N SER A 169 -12.75 -24.32 17.87
CA SER A 169 -12.29 -25.62 18.34
C SER A 169 -13.06 -26.03 19.59
N PHE A 170 -13.46 -27.29 19.64
CA PHE A 170 -14.05 -27.92 20.81
C PHE A 170 -13.09 -28.98 21.34
N LEU A 171 -12.90 -29.04 22.67
CA LEU A 171 -12.02 -30.01 23.31
C LEU A 171 -12.66 -30.59 24.55
N PHE A 172 -12.58 -31.91 24.69
CA PHE A 172 -12.77 -32.61 25.97
C PHE A 172 -11.79 -33.77 26.07
N ARG A 173 -11.76 -34.43 27.22
CA ARG A 173 -10.99 -35.65 27.45
C ARG A 173 -11.90 -36.76 27.98
N ASN A 174 -11.59 -38.02 27.68
CA ASN A 174 -12.35 -39.18 28.18
C ASN A 174 -12.19 -39.38 29.69
N ALA A 175 -13.24 -39.93 30.32
CA ALA A 175 -13.35 -40.19 31.76
C ALA A 175 -12.21 -41.04 32.33
N GLY A 176 -11.66 -41.97 31.54
CA GLY A 176 -10.51 -42.78 31.95
C GLY A 176 -9.28 -41.94 32.33
N ASN A 177 -9.17 -40.72 31.81
CA ASN A 177 -8.19 -39.67 32.16
C ASN A 177 -6.77 -40.22 32.42
N ARG A 178 -6.29 -41.10 31.53
CA ARG A 178 -5.00 -41.78 31.71
C ARG A 178 -3.88 -40.79 31.47
N ALA A 179 -2.98 -40.64 32.44
CA ALA A 179 -1.91 -39.65 32.38
C ALA A 179 -1.11 -39.77 31.07
N SER A 180 -0.88 -38.62 30.40
CA SER A 180 -0.07 -38.50 29.19
C SER A 180 -0.54 -39.30 27.96
N VAL A 181 -1.76 -39.82 27.95
CA VAL A 181 -2.35 -40.48 26.78
C VAL A 181 -3.00 -39.47 25.85
N ARG A 182 -2.30 -39.10 24.77
CA ARG A 182 -2.80 -38.11 23.77
C ARG A 182 -4.13 -38.51 23.12
N GLY A 183 -4.38 -39.82 22.99
CA GLY A 183 -5.62 -40.37 22.42
C GLY A 183 -6.86 -40.16 23.27
N ASP A 184 -6.71 -39.81 24.55
CA ASP A 184 -7.85 -39.52 25.43
C ASP A 184 -8.43 -38.12 25.17
N TYR A 185 -7.69 -37.24 24.48
CA TYR A 185 -8.18 -35.91 24.11
C TYR A 185 -8.94 -35.95 22.79
N HIS A 186 -10.16 -35.42 22.81
CA HIS A 186 -11.01 -35.33 21.63
C HIS A 186 -11.13 -33.86 21.23
N ARG A 187 -10.46 -33.49 20.13
CA ARG A 187 -10.47 -32.14 19.60
C ARG A 187 -11.09 -32.10 18.22
N TRP A 188 -12.11 -31.26 18.10
CA TRP A 188 -12.66 -30.86 16.82
C TRP A 188 -12.19 -29.44 16.46
N ILE A 189 -11.96 -29.20 15.17
CA ILE A 189 -11.57 -27.90 14.62
C ILE A 189 -12.37 -27.61 13.35
N ALA A 190 -12.95 -26.42 13.26
CA ALA A 190 -13.66 -25.96 12.08
C ALA A 190 -12.75 -25.85 10.84
N SER A 191 -13.32 -26.08 9.65
CA SER A 191 -12.61 -25.95 8.37
C SER A 191 -12.42 -24.50 7.95
N SER A 192 -13.31 -23.60 8.39
CA SER A 192 -13.27 -22.15 8.16
C SER A 192 -13.09 -21.38 9.47
N GLY A 193 -12.73 -20.10 9.35
CA GLY A 193 -12.53 -19.21 10.49
C GLY A 193 -12.56 -17.75 10.06
N PHE A 194 -12.28 -16.86 11.00
CA PHE A 194 -12.25 -15.41 10.79
C PHE A 194 -10.84 -14.84 11.02
N GLN A 195 -10.59 -13.64 10.49
CA GLN A 195 -9.32 -12.94 10.70
C GLN A 195 -9.40 -12.12 11.99
N PRO A 196 -8.35 -12.11 12.84
CA PRO A 196 -8.27 -11.18 13.97
C PRO A 196 -8.41 -9.71 13.50
N GLY A 197 -9.05 -8.87 14.29
CA GLY A 197 -9.30 -7.47 13.95
C GLY A 197 -10.30 -6.77 14.88
N GLN A 198 -10.91 -5.71 14.35
CA GLN A 198 -11.89 -4.88 15.07
C GLN A 198 -13.34 -5.39 14.91
N ALA A 199 -13.51 -6.60 14.36
CA ALA A 199 -14.81 -7.24 14.21
C ALA A 199 -15.11 -8.15 15.40
N TRP A 200 -16.35 -8.04 15.86
CA TRP A 200 -16.97 -8.99 16.76
C TRP A 200 -17.53 -10.15 15.94
N HIS A 201 -17.24 -11.37 16.39
CA HIS A 201 -17.72 -12.61 15.79
C HIS A 201 -18.51 -13.40 16.83
N HIS A 202 -19.62 -14.00 16.40
CA HIS A 202 -20.36 -14.94 17.22
C HIS A 202 -19.83 -16.35 16.93
N ILE A 203 -19.47 -17.08 17.97
CA ILE A 203 -18.97 -18.44 17.85
C ILE A 203 -19.78 -19.37 18.75
N ALA A 204 -20.12 -20.55 18.24
CA ALA A 204 -20.79 -21.57 19.03
C ALA A 204 -20.44 -23.00 18.61
N VAL A 205 -20.59 -23.94 19.55
CA VAL A 205 -20.54 -25.38 19.31
C VAL A 205 -21.69 -26.05 20.05
N SER A 206 -22.35 -27.01 19.40
CA SER A 206 -23.30 -27.93 20.02
C SER A 206 -22.82 -29.37 19.88
N TYR A 207 -22.92 -30.16 20.95
CA TYR A 207 -22.49 -31.56 20.97
C TYR A 207 -23.34 -32.38 21.95
N VAL A 208 -23.53 -33.67 21.65
CA VAL A 208 -24.09 -34.66 22.57
C VAL A 208 -23.00 -35.67 22.90
N PHE A 209 -22.59 -35.72 24.16
CA PHE A 209 -21.53 -36.63 24.60
C PHE A 209 -21.94 -38.09 24.34
N GLY A 210 -20.98 -38.89 23.88
CA GLY A 210 -21.22 -40.27 23.45
C GLY A 210 -21.84 -40.41 22.05
N LYS A 211 -22.25 -39.32 21.38
CA LYS A 211 -22.78 -39.33 20.00
C LYS A 211 -21.85 -38.56 19.05
N PRO A 212 -20.78 -39.19 18.52
CA PRO A 212 -19.72 -38.48 17.82
C PRO A 212 -20.13 -37.66 16.59
N ASP A 213 -21.20 -38.05 15.89
CA ASP A 213 -21.72 -37.35 14.70
C ASP A 213 -22.66 -36.18 15.03
N SER A 214 -22.96 -35.95 16.31
CA SER A 214 -23.85 -34.87 16.76
C SER A 214 -23.19 -33.49 16.72
N LEU A 215 -21.86 -33.40 16.58
CA LEU A 215 -21.16 -32.13 16.71
C LEU A 215 -21.51 -31.16 15.58
N ARG A 216 -21.88 -29.93 15.94
CA ARG A 216 -22.17 -28.82 15.03
C ARG A 216 -21.42 -27.58 15.50
N GLY A 217 -20.72 -26.90 14.60
CA GLY A 217 -20.10 -25.60 14.86
C GLY A 217 -20.83 -24.49 14.11
N TYR A 218 -20.86 -23.29 14.69
CA TYR A 218 -21.49 -22.11 14.11
C TYR A 218 -20.54 -20.92 14.18
N LEU A 219 -20.32 -20.26 13.05
CA LEU A 219 -19.56 -19.02 12.95
C LEU A 219 -20.46 -17.94 12.37
N ASP A 220 -20.67 -16.86 13.13
CA ASP A 220 -21.51 -15.73 12.75
C ASP A 220 -22.93 -16.20 12.37
N GLY A 221 -23.49 -17.10 13.17
CA GLY A 221 -24.82 -17.70 12.98
C GLY A 221 -24.88 -18.82 11.91
N GLU A 222 -23.86 -18.97 11.07
CA GLU A 222 -23.84 -19.93 9.97
C GLU A 222 -23.17 -21.26 10.36
N PRO A 223 -23.69 -22.42 9.90
CA PRO A 223 -23.10 -23.71 10.18
C PRO A 223 -21.73 -23.85 9.49
N VAL A 224 -20.76 -24.42 10.21
CA VAL A 224 -19.41 -24.71 9.70
C VAL A 224 -19.05 -26.18 9.85
N ALA A 225 -18.42 -26.74 8.81
CA ALA A 225 -17.84 -28.08 8.86
C ALA A 225 -16.53 -28.09 9.66
N GLY A 226 -16.03 -29.27 10.00
CA GLY A 226 -14.75 -29.43 10.68
C GLY A 226 -14.32 -30.88 10.86
N THR A 227 -13.15 -31.06 11.46
CA THR A 227 -12.48 -32.37 11.56
C THR A 227 -11.98 -32.63 12.98
N TRP A 228 -11.99 -33.90 13.38
CA TRP A 228 -11.35 -34.37 14.61
C TRP A 228 -9.87 -34.69 14.35
N ASP A 229 -8.94 -34.16 15.15
CA ASP A 229 -7.48 -34.26 14.89
C ASP A 229 -6.62 -34.88 16.01
N LEU A 230 -7.22 -35.23 17.16
CA LEU A 230 -6.57 -35.95 18.25
C LEU A 230 -7.12 -37.38 18.36
N GLY A 231 -7.77 -37.76 19.46
CA GLY A 231 -8.41 -39.07 19.67
C GLY A 231 -9.58 -39.39 18.73
N GLY A 232 -9.90 -38.50 17.78
CA GLY A 232 -10.96 -38.71 16.81
C GLY A 232 -12.36 -38.56 17.40
N LYS A 233 -13.34 -39.12 16.69
CA LYS A 233 -14.71 -39.33 17.16
C LYS A 233 -14.72 -40.37 18.28
N THR A 234 -15.58 -40.22 19.30
CA THR A 234 -15.64 -41.15 20.43
C THR A 234 -17.06 -41.32 20.97
N THR A 235 -17.33 -42.50 21.54
CA THR A 235 -18.53 -42.82 22.33
C THR A 235 -18.24 -42.80 23.84
N GLU A 236 -16.99 -42.59 24.24
CA GLU A 236 -16.57 -42.56 25.64
C GLU A 236 -17.08 -41.30 26.37
N PRO A 237 -17.41 -41.41 27.67
CA PRO A 237 -17.84 -40.27 28.47
C PRO A 237 -16.68 -39.29 28.72
N PRO A 238 -16.97 -37.99 28.90
CA PRO A 238 -15.93 -37.01 29.23
C PRO A 238 -15.48 -37.14 30.69
N VAL A 239 -14.35 -36.53 31.03
CA VAL A 239 -13.94 -36.29 32.42
C VAL A 239 -14.97 -35.40 33.11
N VAL A 240 -15.34 -35.75 34.34
CA VAL A 240 -16.21 -34.98 35.23
C VAL A 240 -15.55 -34.90 36.60
N ASP A 241 -15.30 -33.68 37.07
CA ASP A 241 -14.77 -33.37 38.40
C ASP A 241 -15.17 -31.96 38.85
N ASN A 242 -14.93 -31.56 40.10
CA ASN A 242 -15.36 -30.24 40.61
C ASN A 242 -14.31 -29.14 40.37
N ASP A 243 -13.58 -29.16 39.25
CA ASP A 243 -12.66 -28.09 38.89
C ASP A 243 -13.43 -26.86 38.34
N GLU A 244 -12.84 -25.67 38.47
CA GLU A 244 -13.50 -24.42 38.12
C GLU A 244 -13.70 -24.25 36.61
N VAL A 245 -14.61 -23.33 36.26
CA VAL A 245 -14.77 -22.83 34.90
C VAL A 245 -14.05 -21.51 34.75
N TRP A 246 -13.17 -21.43 33.75
CA TRP A 246 -12.46 -20.19 33.43
C TRP A 246 -12.95 -19.63 32.09
N ILE A 247 -13.20 -18.32 32.08
CA ILE A 247 -13.54 -17.55 30.88
C ILE A 247 -12.29 -16.82 30.40
N GLY A 248 -11.89 -17.07 29.16
CA GLY A 248 -10.81 -16.39 28.47
C GLY A 248 -9.40 -16.95 28.67
N SER A 249 -9.21 -17.92 29.58
CA SER A 249 -7.95 -18.65 29.74
C SER A 249 -8.17 -20.04 30.33
N SER A 250 -7.08 -20.78 30.54
CA SER A 250 -6.96 -22.05 31.26
C SER A 250 -5.45 -22.30 31.48
N LEU A 251 -5.05 -23.50 31.92
CA LEU A 251 -3.64 -23.91 32.10
C LEU A 251 -2.85 -23.03 33.06
N GLY A 252 -3.45 -22.67 34.21
CA GLY A 252 -2.81 -21.80 35.20
C GLY A 252 -2.56 -20.37 34.69
N GLY A 253 -3.34 -19.92 33.70
CA GLY A 253 -3.26 -18.55 33.17
C GLY A 253 -2.15 -18.39 32.14
N ASN A 254 -1.80 -19.48 31.43
CA ASN A 254 -0.74 -19.46 30.43
C ASN A 254 -1.06 -18.45 29.33
N THR A 255 -0.19 -17.45 29.18
CA THR A 255 -0.35 -16.36 28.21
C THR A 255 -0.46 -16.81 26.75
N ALA A 256 0.06 -18.00 26.41
CA ALA A 256 -0.07 -18.57 25.07
C ALA A 256 -1.48 -19.10 24.77
N THR A 257 -2.27 -19.37 25.82
CA THR A 257 -3.63 -19.95 25.72
C THR A 257 -4.72 -19.00 26.22
N THR A 258 -4.35 -17.84 26.78
CA THR A 258 -5.27 -16.73 27.07
C THR A 258 -5.73 -16.05 25.79
N LEU A 259 -6.99 -15.62 25.74
CA LEU A 259 -7.59 -14.86 24.65
C LEU A 259 -7.04 -13.41 24.63
N PRO A 260 -6.29 -12.98 23.59
CA PRO A 260 -5.82 -11.60 23.48
C PRO A 260 -6.87 -10.76 22.74
N GLY A 261 -7.76 -10.10 23.47
CA GLY A 261 -8.90 -9.42 22.85
C GLY A 261 -10.00 -9.03 23.81
N ARG A 262 -11.24 -9.08 23.34
CA ARG A 262 -12.44 -8.84 24.13
C ARG A 262 -13.42 -9.99 23.97
N ILE A 263 -14.20 -10.24 25.01
CA ILE A 263 -15.23 -11.26 25.03
C ILE A 263 -16.51 -10.69 25.66
N ASP A 264 -17.65 -11.15 25.17
CA ASP A 264 -18.97 -10.78 25.65
C ASP A 264 -19.96 -11.94 25.47
N GLU A 265 -21.11 -11.85 26.14
CA GLU A 265 -22.26 -12.75 25.95
C GLU A 265 -21.91 -14.26 26.01
N VAL A 266 -21.21 -14.67 27.06
CA VAL A 266 -20.73 -16.06 27.20
C VAL A 266 -21.83 -16.92 27.82
N ALA A 267 -22.27 -17.97 27.13
CA ALA A 267 -23.36 -18.83 27.61
C ALA A 267 -23.10 -20.33 27.47
N ILE A 268 -23.69 -21.10 28.40
CA ILE A 268 -23.66 -22.56 28.50
C ILE A 268 -25.10 -23.07 28.55
N TYR A 269 -25.41 -24.10 27.78
CA TYR A 269 -26.70 -24.77 27.78
C TYR A 269 -26.54 -26.28 27.98
N ARG A 270 -27.42 -26.91 28.75
CA ARG A 270 -27.58 -28.38 28.84
C ARG A 270 -28.50 -28.98 27.75
N LYS A 271 -28.51 -28.38 26.56
CA LYS A 271 -29.27 -28.84 25.39
C LYS A 271 -28.57 -28.40 24.11
N THR A 272 -28.88 -29.05 22.99
CA THR A 272 -28.50 -28.53 21.67
C THR A 272 -29.44 -27.39 21.30
N VAL A 273 -28.89 -26.23 20.94
CA VAL A 273 -29.67 -25.13 20.38
C VAL A 273 -29.81 -25.32 18.87
N ALA A 274 -31.02 -25.12 18.34
CA ALA A 274 -31.32 -25.36 16.92
C ALA A 274 -30.57 -24.40 15.98
N PRO A 275 -30.19 -24.81 14.75
CA PRO A 275 -29.48 -23.97 13.79
C PRO A 275 -30.17 -22.64 13.49
N GLU A 276 -31.51 -22.61 13.44
CA GLU A 276 -32.29 -21.41 13.14
C GLU A 276 -32.19 -20.38 14.28
N ARG A 277 -32.12 -20.87 15.53
CA ARG A 277 -31.88 -20.04 16.71
C ARG A 277 -30.46 -19.48 16.69
N MET A 278 -29.48 -20.27 16.26
CA MET A 278 -28.08 -19.84 16.08
C MET A 278 -27.95 -18.78 14.99
N ALA A 279 -28.62 -18.95 13.86
CA ALA A 279 -28.68 -17.93 12.81
C ALA A 279 -29.26 -16.61 13.34
N ALA A 280 -30.30 -16.67 14.17
CA ALA A 280 -30.89 -15.49 14.79
C ALA A 280 -29.96 -14.78 15.80
N ARG A 281 -28.91 -15.44 16.32
CA ARG A 281 -27.92 -14.82 17.22
C ARG A 281 -27.06 -13.77 16.53
N PHE A 282 -26.91 -13.85 15.22
CA PHE A 282 -26.00 -12.99 14.48
C PHE A 282 -26.74 -12.20 13.41
N GLN A 283 -26.89 -10.91 13.66
CA GLN A 283 -27.24 -9.95 12.62
C GLN A 283 -26.10 -8.95 12.52
N SER A 284 -25.63 -8.73 11.29
CA SER A 284 -24.64 -7.70 11.04
C SER A 284 -25.00 -6.86 9.84
N THR A 285 -24.86 -5.55 10.00
CA THR A 285 -24.83 -4.57 8.91
C THR A 285 -23.41 -4.41 8.35
N ARG A 286 -22.42 -5.09 8.95
CA ARG A 286 -21.11 -5.23 8.32
C ARG A 286 -21.26 -6.14 7.11
N PRO A 287 -20.60 -5.83 5.99
CA PRO A 287 -20.55 -6.75 4.87
C PRO A 287 -19.91 -8.08 5.34
N ASP A 288 -20.59 -9.22 5.15
CA ASP A 288 -19.88 -10.52 5.14
C ASP A 288 -18.79 -10.38 4.06
N PRO A 289 -17.51 -10.56 4.40
CA PRO A 289 -16.46 -10.50 3.39
C PRO A 289 -16.69 -11.52 2.26
N ARG A 290 -17.48 -12.58 2.51
CA ARG A 290 -17.88 -13.55 1.50
C ARG A 290 -19.11 -13.08 0.75
N LEU A 291 -19.00 -13.13 -0.56
CA LEU A 291 -20.05 -12.80 -1.49
C LEU A 291 -20.93 -14.02 -1.74
N VAL A 292 -22.24 -13.79 -1.83
CA VAL A 292 -23.19 -14.79 -2.32
C VAL A 292 -22.78 -15.22 -3.73
N GLU A 293 -22.83 -16.52 -4.00
CA GLU A 293 -22.51 -17.06 -5.31
C GLU A 293 -23.52 -16.59 -6.36
N ILE A 294 -23.02 -16.09 -7.48
CA ILE A 294 -23.85 -15.72 -8.63
C ILE A 294 -24.07 -16.98 -9.48
N PRO A 295 -25.32 -17.44 -9.69
CA PRO A 295 -25.63 -18.52 -10.62
C PRO A 295 -25.24 -18.16 -12.05
N ASP A 296 -24.87 -19.15 -12.87
CA ASP A 296 -24.41 -18.92 -14.25
C ASP A 296 -25.50 -18.33 -15.18
N SER A 297 -26.77 -18.39 -14.77
CA SER A 297 -27.91 -17.72 -15.43
C SER A 297 -27.97 -16.21 -15.17
N LYS A 298 -27.26 -15.71 -14.15
CA LYS A 298 -27.25 -14.31 -13.71
C LYS A 298 -25.88 -13.64 -13.91
N LEU A 299 -25.05 -14.18 -14.80
CA LEU A 299 -23.77 -13.55 -15.14
C LEU A 299 -24.00 -12.18 -15.80
N PRO A 300 -23.14 -11.19 -15.54
CA PRO A 300 -23.25 -9.87 -16.14
C PRO A 300 -23.09 -9.95 -17.67
N ALA A 301 -24.02 -9.33 -18.40
CA ALA A 301 -23.96 -9.27 -19.86
C ALA A 301 -22.79 -8.38 -20.31
N GLY A 302 -22.07 -8.81 -21.36
CA GLY A 302 -21.01 -8.02 -21.99
C GLY A 302 -19.73 -7.84 -21.15
N GLU A 303 -19.59 -8.52 -20.01
CA GLU A 303 -18.43 -8.41 -19.12
C GLU A 303 -17.93 -9.79 -18.66
N VAL A 304 -16.67 -9.87 -18.23
CA VAL A 304 -16.10 -11.03 -17.54
C VAL A 304 -16.24 -10.81 -16.05
N LEU A 305 -17.02 -11.68 -15.39
CA LEU A 305 -17.12 -11.71 -13.94
C LEU A 305 -15.87 -12.38 -13.36
N VAL A 306 -15.14 -11.69 -12.50
CA VAL A 306 -13.96 -12.21 -11.83
C VAL A 306 -14.20 -12.30 -10.33
N GLU A 307 -13.80 -13.41 -9.74
CA GLU A 307 -13.99 -13.75 -8.34
C GLU A 307 -12.70 -14.32 -7.74
N LEU A 308 -12.40 -13.98 -6.49
CA LEU A 308 -11.30 -14.58 -5.74
C LEU A 308 -11.84 -15.43 -4.61
N LEU A 309 -11.33 -16.65 -4.49
CA LEU A 309 -11.67 -17.59 -3.43
C LEU A 309 -10.42 -17.83 -2.58
N GLU A 310 -10.51 -17.49 -1.29
CA GLU A 310 -9.43 -17.69 -0.30
C GLU A 310 -9.62 -19.00 0.48
N GLY A 311 -8.59 -19.44 1.21
CA GLY A 311 -8.62 -20.69 1.98
C GLY A 311 -8.24 -21.93 1.17
N VAL A 312 -7.60 -21.75 0.01
CA VAL A 312 -7.11 -22.83 -0.84
C VAL A 312 -5.91 -23.51 -0.15
N PRO A 313 -5.88 -24.85 -0.03
CA PRO A 313 -4.73 -25.55 0.53
C PRO A 313 -3.47 -25.39 -0.33
N ALA A 314 -2.31 -25.33 0.31
CA ALA A 314 -1.02 -25.28 -0.38
C ALA A 314 -0.57 -26.66 -0.92
N LYS A 315 -1.47 -27.37 -1.58
CA LYS A 315 -1.24 -28.67 -2.24
C LYS A 315 -1.25 -28.46 -3.76
N THR A 316 -0.46 -29.25 -4.49
CA THR A 316 -0.49 -29.31 -5.96
C THR A 316 -1.63 -30.21 -6.43
N SER A 317 -2.86 -29.86 -6.06
CA SER A 317 -4.06 -30.63 -6.37
C SER A 317 -5.25 -29.71 -6.59
N TRP A 318 -6.14 -30.10 -7.50
CA TRP A 318 -7.44 -29.46 -7.73
C TRP A 318 -8.53 -29.95 -6.76
N ASP A 319 -8.22 -30.93 -5.92
CA ASP A 319 -9.11 -31.47 -4.90
C ASP A 319 -9.02 -30.67 -3.60
N PHE A 320 -9.97 -29.78 -3.39
CA PHE A 320 -10.14 -29.01 -2.15
C PHE A 320 -11.57 -28.45 -2.04
N PRO A 321 -12.08 -28.24 -0.81
CA PRO A 321 -13.39 -27.64 -0.61
C PRO A 321 -13.39 -26.18 -1.09
N ARG A 322 -14.34 -25.82 -1.96
CA ARG A 322 -14.49 -24.47 -2.48
C ARG A 322 -15.20 -23.58 -1.46
N THR A 323 -14.63 -22.41 -1.21
CA THR A 323 -15.22 -21.37 -0.38
C THR A 323 -16.05 -20.42 -1.23
N ARG A 324 -16.97 -19.67 -0.61
CA ARG A 324 -17.63 -18.54 -1.28
C ARG A 324 -16.57 -17.49 -1.67
N PRO A 325 -16.73 -16.77 -2.79
CA PRO A 325 -15.82 -15.70 -3.18
C PRO A 325 -15.69 -14.65 -2.07
N VAL A 326 -14.49 -14.15 -1.82
CA VAL A 326 -14.26 -13.04 -0.88
C VAL A 326 -14.15 -11.68 -1.58
N GLU A 327 -14.08 -11.71 -2.91
CA GLU A 327 -13.89 -10.53 -3.74
C GLU A 327 -14.44 -10.78 -5.13
N ARG A 328 -14.98 -9.73 -5.74
CA ARG A 328 -15.54 -9.76 -7.08
C ARG A 328 -15.34 -8.42 -7.79
N TRP A 329 -15.06 -8.48 -9.08
CA TRP A 329 -15.12 -7.33 -9.98
C TRP A 329 -15.49 -7.80 -11.39
N THR A 330 -15.75 -6.87 -12.28
CA THR A 330 -15.96 -7.14 -13.71
C THR A 330 -14.86 -6.49 -14.53
N GLN A 331 -14.52 -7.08 -15.67
CA GLN A 331 -13.64 -6.48 -16.66
C GLN A 331 -13.99 -6.94 -18.06
N ARG A 332 -13.55 -6.17 -19.05
CA ARG A 332 -13.98 -6.31 -20.45
C ARG A 332 -13.52 -7.60 -21.14
N SER A 333 -12.43 -8.20 -20.69
CA SER A 333 -11.79 -9.32 -21.38
C SER A 333 -11.06 -10.25 -20.42
N ALA A 334 -10.85 -11.50 -20.84
CA ALA A 334 -10.19 -12.52 -20.04
C ALA A 334 -8.66 -12.45 -20.16
N GLY A 335 -8.08 -11.30 -19.77
CA GLY A 335 -6.63 -11.08 -19.71
C GLY A 335 -6.23 -10.30 -18.46
N TRP A 336 -5.19 -10.77 -17.77
CA TRP A 336 -4.67 -10.18 -16.55
C TRP A 336 -3.14 -10.13 -16.59
N VAL A 337 -2.60 -8.97 -16.21
CA VAL A 337 -1.16 -8.76 -15.98
C VAL A 337 -0.85 -8.38 -14.53
N GLY A 338 -1.88 -8.37 -13.68
CA GLY A 338 -1.81 -8.01 -12.27
C GLY A 338 -3.16 -8.22 -11.57
N LEU A 339 -3.18 -8.01 -10.26
CA LEU A 339 -4.37 -8.16 -9.42
C LEU A 339 -4.69 -6.86 -8.68
N PRO A 340 -5.98 -6.58 -8.40
CA PRO A 340 -6.37 -5.56 -7.44
C PRO A 340 -5.63 -5.72 -6.11
N ARG A 341 -5.16 -4.62 -5.53
CA ARG A 341 -4.59 -4.61 -4.19
C ARG A 341 -5.68 -4.87 -3.15
N ARG A 342 -5.31 -5.58 -2.07
CA ARG A 342 -6.16 -5.75 -0.90
C ARG A 342 -5.85 -4.63 0.09
N TYR A 343 -6.90 -4.04 0.66
CA TYR A 343 -6.78 -2.98 1.67
C TYR A 343 -7.41 -3.46 3.00
N SER A 344 -6.83 -3.04 4.12
CA SER A 344 -7.46 -3.14 5.43
C SER A 344 -8.63 -2.17 5.55
N THR A 345 -9.39 -2.25 6.64
CA THR A 345 -10.35 -1.20 7.02
C THR A 345 -9.63 0.15 7.11
N ASP A 346 -8.45 0.23 7.71
CA ASP A 346 -7.71 1.51 7.80
C ASP A 346 -7.22 2.07 6.42
N GLY A 347 -7.54 1.42 5.30
CA GLY A 347 -7.12 1.81 3.95
C GLY A 347 -5.66 1.53 3.63
N LEU A 348 -5.03 0.63 4.38
CA LEU A 348 -3.63 0.23 4.20
C LEU A 348 -3.53 -1.00 3.32
N ILE A 349 -2.53 -1.04 2.42
CA ILE A 349 -2.23 -2.23 1.63
C ILE A 349 -1.93 -3.39 2.57
N ILE A 350 -2.61 -4.52 2.40
CA ILE A 350 -2.40 -5.76 3.16
C ILE A 350 -2.13 -6.94 2.23
N ASP A 351 -1.46 -7.96 2.76
CA ASP A 351 -1.15 -9.17 2.02
C ASP A 351 -2.43 -10.02 1.80
N ARG A 352 -2.50 -10.67 0.64
CA ARG A 352 -3.52 -11.68 0.36
C ARG A 352 -3.05 -13.05 0.91
N PRO A 353 -3.89 -13.78 1.66
CA PRO A 353 -3.59 -15.15 2.07
C PRO A 353 -3.36 -16.03 0.84
N ALA A 354 -2.18 -16.65 0.76
CA ALA A 354 -1.78 -17.52 -0.34
C ALA A 354 -1.81 -19.00 0.08
N PRO A 355 -2.16 -19.94 -0.81
CA PRO A 355 -2.67 -19.69 -2.16
C PRO A 355 -4.16 -19.28 -2.15
N PHE A 356 -4.60 -18.73 -3.27
CA PHE A 356 -6.00 -18.46 -3.55
C PHE A 356 -6.34 -18.83 -5.01
N LEU A 357 -7.62 -18.96 -5.32
CA LEU A 357 -8.10 -19.27 -6.65
C LEU A 357 -8.70 -18.01 -7.29
N LEU A 358 -8.26 -17.67 -8.50
CA LEU A 358 -8.97 -16.75 -9.36
C LEU A 358 -9.95 -17.53 -10.23
N ARG A 359 -11.23 -17.15 -10.18
CA ARG A 359 -12.30 -17.70 -11.00
C ARG A 359 -12.84 -16.59 -11.90
N ALA A 360 -12.84 -16.79 -13.21
CA ALA A 360 -13.42 -15.88 -14.18
C ALA A 360 -14.49 -16.58 -15.01
N ARG A 361 -15.67 -15.96 -15.14
CA ARG A 361 -16.84 -16.52 -15.81
C ARG A 361 -17.47 -15.50 -16.75
N THR A 362 -17.87 -15.94 -17.94
CA THR A 362 -18.61 -15.10 -18.89
C THR A 362 -19.38 -15.96 -19.88
N ARG A 363 -20.35 -15.36 -20.57
CA ARG A 363 -21.03 -15.96 -21.73
C ARG A 363 -20.55 -15.29 -22.99
N VAL A 364 -20.15 -16.08 -23.97
CA VAL A 364 -19.68 -15.58 -25.26
C VAL A 364 -20.48 -16.19 -26.40
N HIS A 365 -20.82 -15.35 -27.37
CA HIS A 365 -21.42 -15.81 -28.60
C HIS A 365 -20.32 -16.16 -29.61
N LEU A 366 -20.28 -17.42 -30.05
CA LEU A 366 -19.31 -17.90 -31.04
C LEU A 366 -20.08 -18.61 -32.17
N ALA A 367 -19.98 -18.06 -33.39
CA ALA A 367 -20.61 -18.66 -34.55
C ALA A 367 -20.09 -20.10 -34.80
N PRO A 368 -20.87 -20.97 -35.46
CA PRO A 368 -20.42 -22.32 -35.78
C PRO A 368 -19.13 -22.31 -36.61
N GLY A 369 -18.25 -23.27 -36.32
CA GLY A 369 -16.98 -23.43 -37.03
C GLY A 369 -15.83 -23.90 -36.14
N LYS A 370 -14.63 -23.97 -36.74
CA LYS A 370 -13.40 -24.37 -36.08
C LYS A 370 -12.69 -23.16 -35.46
N TYR A 371 -12.32 -23.31 -34.21
CA TYR A 371 -11.62 -22.31 -33.41
C TYR A 371 -10.40 -22.93 -32.78
N GLN A 372 -9.35 -22.12 -32.62
CA GLN A 372 -8.20 -22.45 -31.80
C GLN A 372 -8.22 -21.54 -30.57
N PHE A 373 -8.16 -22.13 -29.38
CA PHE A 373 -8.07 -21.41 -28.12
C PHE A 373 -6.65 -21.46 -27.57
N VAL A 374 -6.25 -20.40 -26.88
CA VAL A 374 -5.01 -20.34 -26.12
C VAL A 374 -5.31 -20.03 -24.65
N LEU A 375 -4.86 -20.92 -23.76
CA LEU A 375 -4.83 -20.68 -22.32
C LEU A 375 -3.37 -20.47 -21.91
N ARG A 376 -3.05 -19.30 -21.36
CA ARG A 376 -1.72 -19.01 -20.79
C ARG A 376 -1.85 -18.69 -19.30
N ALA A 377 -0.99 -19.29 -18.50
CA ALA A 377 -0.93 -19.04 -17.06
C ALA A 377 0.46 -19.35 -16.50
N ARG A 378 0.85 -18.66 -15.43
CA ARG A 378 2.08 -18.95 -14.68
C ARG A 378 1.98 -20.24 -13.86
N ASN A 379 0.82 -20.48 -13.26
CA ASN A 379 0.55 -21.65 -12.43
C ASN A 379 -0.56 -22.50 -13.07
N ALA A 380 -1.03 -23.52 -12.35
CA ALA A 380 -2.10 -24.39 -12.80
C ALA A 380 -3.38 -23.58 -13.04
N ALA A 381 -3.90 -23.70 -14.26
CA ALA A 381 -5.17 -23.11 -14.68
C ALA A 381 -5.99 -24.14 -15.46
N ARG A 382 -7.31 -23.97 -15.45
CA ARG A 382 -8.29 -24.78 -16.17
C ARG A 382 -9.23 -23.86 -16.94
N LEU A 383 -9.42 -24.16 -18.22
CA LEU A 383 -10.42 -23.54 -19.07
C LEU A 383 -11.49 -24.57 -19.37
N SER A 384 -12.73 -24.27 -19.01
CA SER A 384 -13.90 -25.08 -19.34
C SER A 384 -14.87 -24.28 -20.20
N ILE A 385 -15.48 -24.93 -21.19
CA ILE A 385 -16.53 -24.37 -22.03
C ILE A 385 -17.75 -25.29 -21.94
N ASP A 386 -18.91 -24.72 -21.62
CA ASP A 386 -20.16 -25.45 -21.41
C ASP A 386 -20.01 -26.64 -20.42
N GLY A 387 -19.26 -26.42 -19.33
CA GLY A 387 -19.00 -27.42 -18.29
C GLY A 387 -17.95 -28.48 -18.66
N ARG A 388 -17.47 -28.52 -19.90
CA ARG A 388 -16.41 -29.44 -20.33
C ARG A 388 -15.05 -28.77 -20.20
N LEU A 389 -14.10 -29.45 -19.53
CA LEU A 389 -12.70 -29.02 -19.51
C LEU A 389 -12.09 -29.13 -20.91
N VAL A 390 -11.60 -28.01 -21.45
CA VAL A 390 -11.04 -27.94 -22.82
C VAL A 390 -9.54 -27.67 -22.85
N ALA A 391 -8.99 -26.98 -21.86
CA ALA A 391 -7.54 -26.75 -21.74
C ALA A 391 -7.10 -26.64 -20.28
N SER A 392 -5.84 -26.97 -20.01
CA SER A 392 -5.24 -26.80 -18.68
C SER A 392 -3.74 -26.53 -18.76
N THR A 393 -3.20 -25.83 -17.75
CA THR A 393 -1.76 -25.66 -17.54
C THR A 393 -1.31 -26.39 -16.26
N GLY A 394 -0.01 -26.67 -16.17
CA GLY A 394 0.59 -27.37 -15.03
C GLY A 394 0.84 -26.48 -13.81
N PHE A 395 0.97 -27.10 -12.63
CA PHE A 395 1.38 -26.41 -11.40
C PHE A 395 2.83 -25.90 -11.52
N LEU A 396 3.09 -24.74 -10.92
CA LEU A 396 4.41 -24.12 -10.92
C LEU A 396 5.46 -24.99 -10.21
N SER A 397 6.59 -25.25 -10.87
CA SER A 397 7.74 -25.96 -10.30
C SER A 397 8.54 -25.07 -9.35
N ARG A 398 8.99 -25.62 -8.21
CA ARG A 398 9.71 -24.86 -7.15
C ARG A 398 11.24 -25.00 -7.18
N ASN A 399 11.77 -26.00 -7.88
CA ASN A 399 13.21 -26.23 -7.93
C ASN A 399 13.88 -25.24 -8.91
N ALA A 400 15.06 -24.76 -8.50
CA ALA A 400 15.92 -23.82 -9.25
C ALA A 400 17.32 -23.86 -8.62
N SER A 401 18.21 -24.72 -9.14
CA SER A 401 19.60 -24.87 -8.67
C SER A 401 20.52 -23.73 -9.15
N GLY A 402 20.05 -22.91 -10.10
CA GLY A 402 20.87 -21.90 -10.79
C GLY A 402 21.53 -22.44 -12.06
N HIS A 403 21.61 -23.77 -12.21
CA HIS A 403 22.24 -24.48 -13.32
C HIS A 403 21.24 -25.06 -14.32
N GLU A 404 19.96 -24.71 -14.23
CA GLU A 404 18.98 -25.20 -15.21
C GLU A 404 19.37 -24.75 -16.63
N ALA A 405 19.02 -25.56 -17.63
CA ALA A 405 19.18 -25.17 -19.02
C ALA A 405 18.37 -23.89 -19.31
N VAL A 406 18.91 -23.00 -20.12
CA VAL A 406 18.14 -21.85 -20.60
C VAL A 406 17.04 -22.37 -21.53
N PRO A 407 15.74 -22.24 -21.19
CA PRO A 407 14.66 -22.83 -21.98
C PRO A 407 14.69 -22.28 -23.39
N ALA A 408 14.44 -23.07 -24.43
CA ALA A 408 14.40 -22.60 -25.82
C ALA A 408 13.42 -21.41 -26.00
N LYS A 409 13.68 -20.52 -26.97
CA LYS A 409 12.72 -19.45 -27.27
C LYS A 409 11.47 -20.09 -27.88
N VAL A 410 10.41 -20.20 -27.07
CA VAL A 410 9.10 -20.62 -27.54
C VAL A 410 8.48 -19.44 -28.28
N LYS A 411 8.71 -19.41 -29.60
CA LYS A 411 7.91 -18.56 -30.49
C LYS A 411 6.49 -19.10 -30.49
N SER A 412 5.51 -18.21 -30.52
CA SER A 412 4.11 -18.61 -30.70
C SER A 412 3.85 -19.37 -32.00
N GLY A 413 4.78 -19.30 -32.95
CA GLY A 413 4.65 -19.89 -34.29
C GLY A 413 3.71 -19.09 -35.21
N ARG A 414 3.16 -17.96 -34.72
CA ARG A 414 2.25 -17.10 -35.49
C ARG A 414 2.49 -15.62 -35.19
N SER A 415 2.42 -14.76 -36.18
CA SER A 415 2.67 -13.31 -36.03
C SER A 415 1.57 -12.57 -35.26
N ASP A 416 0.39 -13.18 -35.12
CA ASP A 416 -0.79 -12.65 -34.44
C ASP A 416 -0.92 -13.10 -32.98
N LEU A 417 0.07 -13.84 -32.45
CA LEU A 417 0.09 -14.32 -31.07
C LEU A 417 1.41 -13.97 -30.39
N VAL A 418 1.32 -13.30 -29.24
CA VAL A 418 2.47 -12.87 -28.43
C VAL A 418 3.31 -14.06 -27.95
N ASP A 419 4.63 -13.90 -27.96
CA ASP A 419 5.58 -14.93 -27.49
C ASP A 419 5.35 -15.30 -26.01
N LEU A 420 5.77 -16.51 -25.62
CA LEU A 420 5.58 -17.01 -24.26
C LEU A 420 6.57 -16.36 -23.28
N SER A 421 6.03 -15.71 -22.24
CA SER A 421 6.83 -15.11 -21.16
C SER A 421 7.52 -16.18 -20.29
N PRO A 422 8.74 -15.92 -19.76
CA PRO A 422 9.44 -16.86 -18.88
C PRO A 422 8.59 -17.34 -17.69
N GLY A 423 8.68 -18.64 -17.38
CA GLY A 423 7.94 -19.26 -16.28
C GLY A 423 6.42 -19.43 -16.51
N HIS A 424 5.91 -19.12 -17.69
CA HIS A 424 4.51 -19.35 -18.05
C HIS A 424 4.36 -20.64 -18.84
N ASN A 425 3.19 -21.25 -18.70
CA ASN A 425 2.74 -22.39 -19.49
C ASN A 425 1.66 -21.95 -20.45
N GLN A 426 1.56 -22.63 -21.60
CA GLN A 426 0.54 -22.37 -22.60
C GLN A 426 -0.05 -23.68 -23.12
N ALA A 427 -1.37 -23.72 -23.28
CA ALA A 427 -2.10 -24.77 -23.97
C ALA A 427 -2.82 -24.18 -25.18
N LEU A 428 -2.56 -24.73 -26.37
CA LEU A 428 -3.30 -24.44 -27.60
C LEU A 428 -4.22 -25.63 -27.89
N VAL A 429 -5.51 -25.38 -28.08
CA VAL A 429 -6.50 -26.44 -28.30
C VAL A 429 -7.47 -26.06 -29.42
N ASP A 430 -7.76 -27.00 -30.31
CA ASP A 430 -8.74 -26.82 -31.37
C ASP A 430 -10.13 -27.29 -30.89
N ILE A 431 -11.14 -26.45 -31.11
CA ILE A 431 -12.52 -26.68 -30.70
C ILE A 431 -13.42 -26.42 -31.91
N HIS A 432 -14.38 -27.32 -32.14
CA HIS A 432 -15.37 -27.19 -33.20
C HIS A 432 -16.75 -26.97 -32.59
N PHE A 433 -17.33 -25.78 -32.80
CA PHE A 433 -18.71 -25.48 -32.43
C PHE A 433 -19.66 -25.91 -33.55
N LYS A 434 -20.60 -26.80 -33.22
CA LYS A 434 -21.61 -27.34 -34.15
C LYS A 434 -22.77 -26.35 -34.35
N SER A 435 -23.57 -26.58 -35.38
CA SER A 435 -24.49 -25.69 -36.13
C SER A 435 -25.54 -24.84 -35.39
N ASP A 436 -25.58 -24.78 -34.06
CA ASP A 436 -26.49 -23.86 -33.36
C ASP A 436 -25.88 -22.47 -33.28
N ALA A 437 -26.15 -21.66 -34.30
CA ALA A 437 -25.67 -20.29 -34.40
C ALA A 437 -26.29 -19.33 -33.38
N SER A 438 -27.22 -19.78 -32.54
CA SER A 438 -27.90 -18.95 -31.53
C SER A 438 -27.41 -19.20 -30.10
N LYS A 439 -26.59 -20.24 -29.88
CA LYS A 439 -26.17 -20.65 -28.53
C LYS A 439 -25.04 -19.78 -27.99
N ASP A 440 -25.25 -19.20 -26.82
CA ASP A 440 -24.17 -18.64 -26.00
C ASP A 440 -23.40 -19.75 -25.29
N HIS A 441 -22.08 -19.64 -25.28
CA HIS A 441 -21.19 -20.56 -24.60
C HIS A 441 -20.76 -20.03 -23.24
N LEU A 442 -20.90 -20.84 -22.19
CA LEU A 442 -20.40 -20.50 -20.86
C LEU A 442 -18.90 -20.81 -20.81
N VAL A 443 -18.09 -19.79 -20.58
CA VAL A 443 -16.64 -19.92 -20.40
C VAL A 443 -16.32 -19.77 -18.92
N LEU A 444 -15.60 -20.74 -18.37
CA LEU A 444 -15.07 -20.75 -17.02
C LEU A 444 -13.55 -20.90 -17.06
N LEU A 445 -12.84 -19.91 -16.51
CA LEU A 445 -11.41 -19.96 -16.24
C LEU A 445 -11.20 -20.05 -14.73
N GLU A 446 -10.38 -21.00 -14.29
CA GLU A 446 -9.91 -21.11 -12.92
C GLU A 446 -8.38 -21.13 -12.90
N SER A 447 -7.74 -20.35 -12.03
CA SER A 447 -6.28 -20.26 -11.96
C SER A 447 -5.80 -20.18 -10.52
N PHE A 448 -4.83 -21.03 -10.16
CA PHE A 448 -4.14 -20.95 -8.88
C PHE A 448 -3.21 -19.75 -8.84
N VAL A 449 -3.22 -19.02 -7.72
CA VAL A 449 -2.32 -17.90 -7.48
C VAL A 449 -1.52 -18.13 -6.21
N GLY A 450 -0.20 -18.05 -6.30
CA GLY A 450 0.71 -18.38 -5.21
C GLY A 450 0.85 -19.88 -4.93
N GLY A 451 1.24 -20.21 -3.70
CA GLY A 451 1.53 -21.57 -3.25
C GLY A 451 2.51 -21.56 -2.07
N ALA A 452 2.86 -22.74 -1.55
CA ALA A 452 3.84 -22.84 -0.46
C ALA A 452 5.21 -22.31 -0.93
N GLY A 453 5.57 -21.11 -0.46
CA GLY A 453 6.85 -20.46 -0.78
C GLY A 453 6.92 -19.82 -2.17
N VAL A 454 5.79 -19.42 -2.75
CA VAL A 454 5.65 -18.85 -4.11
C VAL A 454 4.95 -17.49 -4.02
N ARG A 455 5.32 -16.51 -4.87
CA ARG A 455 4.67 -15.18 -4.88
C ARG A 455 3.24 -15.24 -5.42
N THR A 456 2.41 -14.28 -5.03
CA THR A 456 0.99 -14.16 -5.39
C THR A 456 0.74 -13.37 -6.68
N GLU A 457 1.69 -13.38 -7.61
CA GLU A 457 1.58 -12.70 -8.91
C GLU A 457 0.97 -13.62 -9.95
N LEU A 458 0.13 -13.08 -10.83
CA LEU A 458 -0.43 -13.82 -11.97
C LEU A 458 0.58 -13.99 -13.11
N GLY A 459 1.51 -13.03 -13.27
CA GLY A 459 2.17 -12.84 -14.56
C GLY A 459 1.14 -12.53 -15.65
N GLU A 460 1.31 -13.12 -16.83
CA GLU A 460 0.35 -13.08 -17.93
C GLU A 460 -0.63 -14.26 -17.83
N LEU A 461 -1.81 -13.99 -17.29
CA LEU A 461 -2.95 -14.92 -17.36
C LEU A 461 -3.87 -14.44 -18.48
N LEU A 462 -4.12 -15.26 -19.50
CA LEU A 462 -5.06 -14.90 -20.56
C LEU A 462 -5.75 -16.11 -21.18
N VAL A 463 -6.93 -15.85 -21.72
CA VAL A 463 -7.64 -16.74 -22.64
C VAL A 463 -7.82 -15.99 -23.96
N GLY A 464 -7.26 -16.53 -25.03
CA GLY A 464 -7.42 -16.02 -26.39
C GLY A 464 -8.08 -17.05 -27.29
N PHE A 465 -8.60 -16.59 -28.43
CA PHE A 465 -9.21 -17.46 -29.43
C PHE A 465 -8.98 -16.91 -30.84
N ALA A 466 -8.99 -17.79 -31.83
CA ALA A 466 -8.94 -17.46 -33.25
C ALA A 466 -9.91 -18.38 -34.00
N ARG A 467 -10.79 -17.82 -34.82
CA ARG A 467 -11.51 -18.64 -35.82
C ARG A 467 -10.50 -19.07 -36.90
N GLN A 468 -10.69 -20.24 -37.50
CA GLN A 468 -9.80 -20.71 -38.57
C GLN A 468 -9.59 -19.63 -39.65
N GLY A 469 -8.32 -19.33 -39.95
CA GLY A 469 -7.94 -18.29 -40.92
C GLY A 469 -7.98 -16.84 -40.40
N GLN A 470 -8.40 -16.60 -39.15
CA GLN A 470 -8.45 -15.28 -38.54
C GLN A 470 -7.35 -15.09 -37.47
N PRO A 471 -6.98 -13.83 -37.16
CA PRO A 471 -5.99 -13.54 -36.14
C PRO A 471 -6.50 -13.85 -34.73
N PHE A 472 -5.59 -14.23 -33.84
CA PHE A 472 -5.86 -14.39 -32.41
C PHE A 472 -6.31 -13.09 -31.76
N ARG A 473 -7.34 -13.21 -30.93
CA ARG A 473 -7.86 -12.12 -30.12
C ARG A 473 -8.10 -12.56 -28.69
N LEU A 474 -7.99 -11.62 -27.77
CA LEU A 474 -8.27 -11.82 -26.36
C LEU A 474 -9.77 -12.07 -26.16
N LEU A 475 -10.13 -13.13 -25.44
CA LEU A 475 -11.53 -13.47 -25.21
C LEU A 475 -12.26 -12.32 -24.52
N SER A 476 -13.34 -11.86 -25.15
CA SER A 476 -14.25 -10.86 -24.62
C SER A 476 -15.68 -11.25 -25.00
N PRO A 477 -16.66 -11.10 -24.09
CA PRO A 477 -18.08 -11.29 -24.42
C PRO A 477 -18.60 -10.28 -25.45
N ASP A 478 -18.01 -9.09 -25.53
CA ASP A 478 -18.24 -8.14 -26.61
C ASP A 478 -17.11 -8.27 -27.64
N THR A 479 -17.36 -9.03 -28.70
CA THR A 479 -16.36 -9.31 -29.75
C THR A 479 -15.90 -8.05 -30.49
N THR A 480 -16.67 -6.97 -30.48
CA THR A 480 -16.28 -5.67 -31.06
C THR A 480 -15.18 -4.97 -30.24
N ARG A 481 -15.05 -5.33 -28.96
CA ARG A 481 -14.06 -4.78 -28.01
C ARG A 481 -12.87 -5.72 -27.78
N SER A 482 -12.82 -6.85 -28.48
CA SER A 482 -11.74 -7.83 -28.35
C SER A 482 -10.43 -7.28 -28.92
N THR A 483 -9.37 -7.31 -28.12
CA THR A 483 -8.03 -6.84 -28.52
C THR A 483 -7.26 -7.96 -29.21
N GLY A 484 -6.58 -7.68 -30.32
CA GLY A 484 -5.70 -8.66 -30.95
C GLY A 484 -4.54 -9.07 -30.03
N LEU A 485 -3.94 -10.23 -30.29
CA LEU A 485 -2.85 -10.78 -29.47
C LEU A 485 -1.48 -10.70 -30.12
N SER A 486 -1.31 -9.88 -31.17
CA SER A 486 0.04 -9.53 -31.64
C SER A 486 0.82 -8.81 -30.53
N GLU A 487 2.15 -8.81 -30.63
CA GLU A 487 3.02 -8.22 -29.60
C GLU A 487 2.70 -6.74 -29.35
N THR A 488 2.49 -5.95 -30.41
CA THR A 488 2.11 -4.54 -30.32
C THR A 488 0.72 -4.32 -29.70
N GLU A 489 -0.24 -5.19 -29.98
CA GLU A 489 -1.59 -5.10 -29.43
C GLU A 489 -1.62 -5.49 -27.95
N TRP A 490 -0.91 -6.55 -27.58
CA TRP A 490 -0.76 -6.97 -26.19
C TRP A 490 -0.09 -5.89 -25.35
N ASP A 491 0.95 -5.24 -25.87
CA ASP A 491 1.62 -4.14 -25.17
C ASP A 491 0.69 -2.96 -24.89
N ARG A 492 -0.15 -2.59 -25.87
CA ARG A 492 -1.20 -1.58 -25.68
C ARG A 492 -2.23 -2.02 -24.64
N TYR A 493 -2.62 -3.29 -24.65
CA TYR A 493 -3.52 -3.86 -23.65
C TYR A 493 -2.95 -3.78 -22.24
N VAL A 494 -1.67 -4.14 -22.04
CA VAL A 494 -1.00 -4.08 -20.73
C VAL A 494 -1.06 -2.67 -20.15
N VAL A 495 -0.67 -1.65 -20.93
CA VAL A 495 -0.70 -0.25 -20.47
C VAL A 495 -2.12 0.19 -20.10
N ALA A 496 -3.12 -0.18 -20.90
CA ALA A 496 -4.52 0.13 -20.63
C ALA A 496 -5.05 -0.59 -19.37
N PHE A 497 -4.69 -1.86 -19.19
CA PHE A 497 -5.06 -2.67 -18.03
C PHE A 497 -4.48 -2.09 -16.74
N GLU A 498 -3.20 -1.71 -16.74
CA GLU A 498 -2.54 -1.16 -15.57
C GLU A 498 -3.13 0.19 -15.15
N LYS A 499 -3.51 1.04 -16.12
CA LYS A 499 -4.26 2.28 -15.85
C LYS A 499 -5.61 1.99 -15.22
N HIS A 500 -6.35 1.00 -15.74
CA HIS A 500 -7.63 0.59 -15.17
C HIS A 500 -7.47 0.01 -13.76
N LEU A 501 -6.45 -0.82 -13.54
CA LEU A 501 -6.11 -1.40 -12.26
C LEU A 501 -5.77 -0.32 -11.22
N ALA A 502 -5.03 0.72 -11.61
CA ALA A 502 -4.73 1.85 -10.73
C ALA A 502 -6.01 2.59 -10.29
N VAL A 503 -6.93 2.85 -11.22
CA VAL A 503 -8.24 3.48 -10.90
C VAL A 503 -9.07 2.59 -9.98
N HIS A 504 -9.12 1.28 -10.25
CA HIS A 504 -9.83 0.34 -9.39
C HIS A 504 -9.24 0.29 -7.98
N ASN A 505 -7.90 0.29 -7.87
CA ASN A 505 -7.20 0.38 -6.59
C ASN A 505 -7.50 1.69 -5.84
N ASP A 506 -7.56 2.82 -6.55
CA ASP A 506 -7.92 4.12 -5.96
C ASP A 506 -9.34 4.10 -5.38
N GLN A 507 -10.32 3.58 -6.15
CA GLN A 507 -11.71 3.46 -5.70
C GLN A 507 -11.84 2.59 -4.45
N ARG A 508 -11.21 1.41 -4.47
CA ARG A 508 -11.23 0.48 -3.34
C ARG A 508 -10.64 1.08 -2.08
N ARG A 509 -9.47 1.69 -2.21
CA ARG A 509 -8.78 2.36 -1.09
C ARG A 509 -9.66 3.46 -0.49
N ARG A 510 -10.29 4.30 -1.32
CA ARG A 510 -11.19 5.37 -0.85
C ARG A 510 -12.48 4.86 -0.24
N SER A 511 -12.98 3.71 -0.70
CA SER A 511 -14.18 3.06 -0.15
C SER A 511 -13.91 2.20 1.10
N SER A 512 -12.64 1.92 1.41
CA SER A 512 -12.28 0.87 2.37
C SER A 512 -12.76 1.12 3.81
N ASP A 513 -12.93 2.37 4.26
CA ASP A 513 -13.55 2.65 5.56
C ASP A 513 -14.00 4.10 5.79
N PRO A 514 -15.33 4.35 5.83
CA PRO A 514 -15.90 5.61 6.29
C PRO A 514 -15.62 5.96 7.77
N LEU A 515 -15.40 4.97 8.65
CA LEU A 515 -15.10 5.20 10.08
C LEU A 515 -13.71 5.79 10.26
N GLU A 516 -12.73 5.31 9.49
CA GLU A 516 -11.39 5.88 9.48
C GLU A 516 -11.47 7.36 9.08
N GLN A 517 -12.26 7.68 8.06
CA GLN A 517 -12.48 9.07 7.64
C GLN A 517 -13.15 9.91 8.76
N GLU A 518 -14.15 9.36 9.45
CA GLU A 518 -14.81 10.03 10.58
C GLU A 518 -13.82 10.34 11.72
N TYR A 519 -12.95 9.37 12.07
CA TYR A 519 -11.89 9.55 13.06
C TYR A 519 -10.95 10.71 12.68
N TRP A 520 -10.45 10.72 11.44
CA TRP A 520 -9.55 11.79 10.99
C TRP A 520 -10.25 13.14 10.92
N GLN A 521 -11.50 13.21 10.43
CA GLN A 521 -12.28 14.44 10.41
C GLN A 521 -12.50 15.00 11.82
N ARG A 522 -12.80 14.14 12.80
CA ARG A 522 -12.94 14.53 14.20
C ARG A 522 -11.62 15.06 14.77
N ARG A 523 -10.52 14.35 14.53
CA ARG A 523 -9.17 14.77 14.93
C ARG A 523 -8.80 16.14 14.33
N HIS A 524 -9.10 16.38 13.05
CA HIS A 524 -8.84 17.65 12.39
C HIS A 524 -9.73 18.80 12.89
N ARG A 525 -10.98 18.51 13.31
CA ARG A 525 -11.81 19.53 13.98
C ARG A 525 -11.19 19.96 15.30
N LEU A 526 -10.78 19.01 16.15
CA LEU A 526 -10.09 19.31 17.42
C LEU A 526 -8.79 20.08 17.17
N ALA A 527 -8.02 19.70 16.15
CA ALA A 527 -6.81 20.42 15.78
C ALA A 527 -7.06 21.89 15.41
N ARG A 528 -8.15 22.18 14.69
CA ARG A 528 -8.58 23.56 14.37
C ARG A 528 -8.97 24.35 15.60
N GLU A 529 -9.65 23.71 16.56
CA GLU A 529 -10.07 24.34 17.82
C GLU A 529 -8.86 24.68 18.71
N MET A 530 -7.81 23.86 18.67
CA MET A 530 -6.58 24.08 19.43
C MET A 530 -5.64 25.15 18.85
N VAL A 531 -5.73 25.44 17.53
CA VAL A 531 -4.81 26.37 16.85
C VAL A 531 -5.51 27.67 16.47
N GLN A 532 -5.13 28.75 17.16
CA GLN A 532 -5.63 30.09 16.90
C GLN A 532 -5.13 30.64 15.56
N PRO A 533 -5.99 31.29 14.74
CA PRO A 533 -5.55 31.96 13.52
C PRO A 533 -4.61 33.11 13.86
N LEU A 534 -3.63 33.37 12.98
CA LEU A 534 -2.81 34.57 13.06
C LEU A 534 -3.39 35.66 12.15
N PRO A 535 -3.65 36.87 12.66
CA PRO A 535 -4.16 37.97 11.83
C PRO A 535 -3.12 38.35 10.79
N LEU A 536 -3.57 38.62 9.57
CA LEU A 536 -2.69 39.09 8.50
C LEU A 536 -2.17 40.51 8.82
N PRO A 537 -0.91 40.82 8.49
CA PRO A 537 -0.37 42.17 8.65
C PRO A 537 -1.20 43.20 7.87
N GLY A 538 -1.46 44.37 8.46
CA GLY A 538 -2.24 45.48 7.87
C GLY A 538 -1.67 46.11 6.58
N THR A 539 -0.62 45.52 6.00
CA THR A 539 -0.07 45.85 4.68
C THR A 539 -1.12 45.74 3.56
N ASP A 540 -0.87 46.39 2.42
CA ASP A 540 -1.68 46.34 1.18
C ASP A 540 -2.57 45.09 1.02
N ALA A 541 -3.89 45.29 1.09
CA ALA A 541 -4.89 44.21 1.04
C ALA A 541 -5.03 43.57 -0.35
N SER A 542 -4.45 44.17 -1.40
CA SER A 542 -4.41 43.57 -2.74
C SER A 542 -3.39 42.41 -2.86
N LEU A 543 -2.50 42.26 -1.87
CA LEU A 543 -1.49 41.22 -1.83
C LEU A 543 -2.03 39.93 -1.20
N ALA A 544 -1.58 38.78 -1.71
CA ALA A 544 -1.81 37.49 -1.08
C ALA A 544 -1.15 37.42 0.31
N ALA A 545 -1.66 36.54 1.17
CA ALA A 545 -1.20 36.41 2.57
C ALA A 545 0.33 36.27 2.72
N VAL A 546 0.97 35.45 1.88
CA VAL A 546 2.44 35.26 1.88
C VAL A 546 3.17 36.56 1.60
N ASP A 547 2.72 37.33 0.60
CA ASP A 547 3.35 38.59 0.22
C ASP A 547 3.15 39.69 1.27
N ARG A 548 2.00 39.72 1.96
CA ARG A 548 1.74 40.62 3.09
C ARG A 548 2.74 40.40 4.23
N TRP A 549 3.00 39.13 4.57
CA TRP A 549 4.00 38.76 5.57
C TRP A 549 5.43 39.08 5.14
N LEU A 550 5.81 38.78 3.89
CA LEU A 550 7.14 39.12 3.36
C LEU A 550 7.36 40.63 3.34
N LYS A 551 6.35 41.41 2.94
CA LYS A 551 6.38 42.88 2.95
C LYS A 551 6.53 43.42 4.37
N ALA A 552 5.74 42.92 5.32
CA ALA A 552 5.82 43.33 6.72
C ALA A 552 7.19 43.00 7.34
N ALA A 553 7.86 41.96 6.87
CA ALA A 553 9.19 41.56 7.34
C ALA A 553 10.35 42.25 6.60
N GLY A 554 10.07 43.16 5.64
CA GLY A 554 11.10 43.86 4.87
C GLY A 554 11.96 42.93 4.01
N ALA A 555 11.36 41.91 3.39
CA ALA A 555 12.09 40.97 2.54
C ALA A 555 12.72 41.65 1.32
N THR A 556 13.97 41.30 0.99
CA THR A 556 14.70 41.77 -0.20
C THR A 556 14.19 41.08 -1.46
N GLY A 557 14.57 41.54 -2.66
CA GLY A 557 14.17 40.89 -3.92
C GLY A 557 12.68 41.05 -4.26
N SER A 558 11.99 42.00 -3.60
CA SER A 558 10.61 42.36 -3.95
C SER A 558 10.49 43.13 -5.27
N ASP A 559 11.62 43.71 -5.69
CA ASP A 559 11.88 44.44 -6.94
C ASP A 559 12.12 43.53 -8.16
N GLU A 560 12.42 42.25 -7.94
CA GLU A 560 12.51 41.28 -9.04
C GLU A 560 11.20 41.25 -9.84
N PRO A 561 11.26 41.28 -11.18
CA PRO A 561 10.07 41.34 -12.01
C PRO A 561 9.27 40.04 -11.94
N ILE A 562 7.96 40.13 -12.17
CA ILE A 562 7.11 38.96 -12.37
C ILE A 562 7.57 38.23 -13.63
N ALA A 563 7.72 36.91 -13.54
CA ALA A 563 8.05 36.06 -14.68
C ALA A 563 6.96 36.14 -15.76
N ASP A 564 7.32 35.96 -17.02
CA ASP A 564 6.33 35.76 -18.08
C ASP A 564 5.55 34.46 -17.88
N ASP A 565 4.49 34.28 -18.66
CA ASP A 565 3.57 33.15 -18.51
C ASP A 565 4.17 31.79 -18.86
N HIS A 566 5.08 31.72 -19.84
CA HIS A 566 5.77 30.47 -20.19
C HIS A 566 6.72 30.04 -19.07
N THR A 567 7.52 30.98 -18.57
CA THR A 567 8.42 30.80 -17.42
C THR A 567 7.64 30.34 -16.18
N PHE A 568 6.55 31.03 -15.84
CA PHE A 568 5.68 30.64 -14.71
C PHE A 568 5.11 29.23 -14.90
N PHE A 569 4.58 28.93 -16.09
CA PHE A 569 3.92 27.66 -16.35
C PHE A 569 4.90 26.50 -16.32
N ARG A 570 6.07 26.62 -16.96
CA ARG A 570 7.14 25.61 -16.90
C ARG A 570 7.54 25.33 -15.45
N ARG A 571 7.79 26.37 -14.65
CA ARG A 571 8.12 26.21 -13.22
C ARG A 571 7.02 25.48 -12.45
N LEU A 572 5.77 25.93 -12.59
CA LEU A 572 4.61 25.32 -11.94
C LEU A 572 4.47 23.84 -12.29
N VAL A 573 4.57 23.48 -13.58
CA VAL A 573 4.40 22.08 -14.01
C VAL A 573 5.57 21.21 -13.54
N LEU A 574 6.80 21.73 -13.53
CA LEU A 574 7.96 21.03 -12.95
C LEU A 574 7.85 20.84 -11.44
N ASP A 575 7.39 21.85 -10.70
CA ASP A 575 7.21 21.79 -9.24
C ASP A 575 6.03 20.95 -8.78
N THR A 576 5.02 20.83 -9.63
CA THR A 576 3.84 20.02 -9.32
C THR A 576 3.99 18.60 -9.83
N THR A 577 4.33 18.39 -11.10
CA THR A 577 4.29 17.07 -11.76
C THR A 577 5.65 16.43 -11.98
N GLY A 578 6.75 17.18 -11.79
CA GLY A 578 8.10 16.67 -11.96
C GLY A 578 8.52 16.47 -13.41
N VAL A 579 7.76 16.95 -14.39
CA VAL A 579 8.11 16.85 -15.82
C VAL A 579 7.84 18.18 -16.52
N VAL A 580 8.46 18.39 -17.68
CA VAL A 580 8.14 19.53 -18.56
C VAL A 580 6.68 19.44 -19.07
N PRO A 581 5.99 20.56 -19.28
CA PRO A 581 4.65 20.55 -19.86
C PRO A 581 4.67 20.05 -21.30
N THR A 582 3.66 19.26 -21.66
CA THR A 582 3.40 18.83 -23.04
C THR A 582 2.82 19.97 -23.87
N LEU A 583 2.94 19.91 -25.20
CA LEU A 583 2.30 20.88 -26.10
C LEU A 583 0.80 21.05 -25.84
N THR A 584 0.08 19.95 -25.58
CA THR A 584 -1.36 20.00 -25.26
C THR A 584 -1.64 20.78 -23.96
N GLU A 585 -0.75 20.71 -22.98
CA GLU A 585 -0.86 21.47 -21.73
C GLU A 585 -0.53 22.94 -21.91
N ILE A 586 0.47 23.25 -22.73
CA ILE A 586 0.84 24.62 -23.09
C ILE A 586 -0.32 25.27 -23.86
N ASP A 587 -0.86 24.60 -24.88
CA ASP A 587 -2.01 25.09 -25.65
C ASP A 587 -3.23 25.32 -24.76
N TRP A 588 -3.50 24.39 -23.84
CA TRP A 588 -4.58 24.54 -22.86
C TRP A 588 -4.39 25.80 -22.01
N PHE A 589 -3.17 26.04 -21.52
CA PHE A 589 -2.82 27.18 -20.68
C PHE A 589 -2.92 28.52 -21.43
N SER A 590 -2.36 28.59 -22.64
CA SER A 590 -2.38 29.79 -23.49
C SER A 590 -3.80 30.23 -23.85
N ARG A 591 -4.73 29.28 -23.99
CA ARG A 591 -6.16 29.54 -24.26
C ARG A 591 -6.97 29.95 -23.02
N ARG A 592 -6.36 30.13 -21.85
CA ARG A 592 -7.06 30.66 -20.66
C ARG A 592 -7.06 32.20 -20.67
N PRO A 593 -8.13 32.86 -20.18
CA PRO A 593 -8.16 34.31 -20.00
C PRO A 593 -7.02 34.78 -19.09
N ALA A 594 -6.30 35.84 -19.47
CA ALA A 594 -5.11 36.31 -18.75
C ALA A 594 -5.36 36.54 -17.24
N ALA A 595 -6.55 37.04 -16.87
CA ALA A 595 -6.92 37.31 -15.49
C ALA A 595 -7.02 36.05 -14.59
N SER A 596 -7.42 34.90 -15.14
CA SER A 596 -7.58 33.63 -14.39
C SER A 596 -6.51 32.59 -14.69
N ARG A 597 -5.78 32.75 -15.80
CA ARG A 597 -4.86 31.77 -16.40
C ARG A 597 -3.95 31.08 -15.38
N ARG A 598 -3.24 31.84 -14.54
CA ARG A 598 -2.32 31.28 -13.53
C ARG A 598 -3.05 30.54 -12.42
N GLN A 599 -4.19 31.06 -11.97
CA GLN A 599 -4.99 30.43 -10.92
C GLN A 599 -5.66 29.13 -11.40
N ASP A 600 -6.11 29.10 -12.65
CA ASP A 600 -6.63 27.91 -13.32
C ASP A 600 -5.54 26.84 -13.43
N ALA A 601 -4.33 27.23 -13.81
CA ALA A 601 -3.16 26.34 -13.87
C ALA A 601 -2.80 25.78 -12.49
N ILE A 602 -2.69 26.63 -11.46
CA ILE A 602 -2.40 26.20 -10.07
C ILE A 602 -3.44 25.17 -9.61
N SER A 603 -4.72 25.45 -9.86
CA SER A 603 -5.81 24.55 -9.47
C SER A 603 -5.76 23.21 -10.19
N ARG A 604 -5.52 23.23 -11.51
CA ARG A 604 -5.39 22.01 -12.34
C ARG A 604 -4.21 21.15 -11.92
N PHE A 605 -3.02 21.75 -11.81
CA PHE A 605 -1.78 21.00 -11.62
C PHE A 605 -1.55 20.55 -10.16
N LEU A 606 -2.15 21.23 -9.18
CA LEU A 606 -2.24 20.67 -7.82
C LEU A 606 -3.20 19.48 -7.74
N ALA A 607 -4.26 19.45 -8.55
CA ALA A 607 -5.18 18.31 -8.62
C ALA A 607 -4.64 17.14 -9.46
N ASP A 608 -3.52 17.34 -10.17
CA ASP A 608 -2.95 16.33 -11.06
C ASP A 608 -2.39 15.13 -10.27
N PRO A 609 -2.70 13.89 -10.66
CA PRO A 609 -2.17 12.70 -10.01
C PRO A 609 -0.63 12.58 -10.09
N ARG A 610 0.02 13.19 -11.10
CA ARG A 610 1.49 13.22 -11.23
C ARG A 610 2.16 13.99 -10.08
N TRP A 611 1.41 14.75 -9.29
CA TRP A 611 1.92 15.31 -8.04
C TRP A 611 2.47 14.24 -7.10
N ALA A 612 1.86 13.05 -7.09
CA ALA A 612 2.39 11.92 -6.35
C ALA A 612 3.73 11.41 -6.90
N ASP A 613 3.91 11.38 -8.22
CA ASP A 613 5.16 10.96 -8.86
C ASP A 613 6.32 11.86 -8.42
N HIS A 614 6.14 13.19 -8.48
CA HIS A 614 7.17 14.17 -8.11
C HIS A 614 7.53 14.16 -6.61
N TRP A 615 6.56 13.85 -5.75
CA TRP A 615 6.77 13.84 -4.30
C TRP A 615 7.37 12.53 -3.78
N THR A 616 7.15 11.41 -4.47
CA THR A 616 7.59 10.09 -3.99
C THR A 616 9.11 10.00 -3.91
N GLY A 617 9.84 10.39 -4.96
CA GLY A 617 11.32 10.35 -4.99
C GLY A 617 11.99 11.08 -3.82
N TYR A 618 11.47 12.27 -3.50
CA TYR A 618 11.96 13.05 -2.34
C TYR A 618 11.71 12.34 -1.01
N TRP A 619 10.50 11.80 -0.80
CA TRP A 619 10.18 11.12 0.46
C TRP A 619 10.88 9.77 0.59
N GLN A 620 11.31 9.14 -0.51
CA GLN A 620 12.21 7.98 -0.44
C GLN A 620 13.56 8.36 0.20
N ASP A 621 14.13 9.52 -0.12
CA ASP A 621 15.38 9.97 0.51
C ASP A 621 15.17 10.41 1.95
N VAL A 622 14.13 11.20 2.21
CA VAL A 622 13.83 11.72 3.56
C VAL A 622 13.52 10.58 4.53
N LEU A 623 12.85 9.52 4.07
CA LEU A 623 12.52 8.35 4.91
C LEU A 623 13.57 7.25 4.90
N ALA A 624 14.69 7.44 4.20
CA ALA A 624 15.72 6.42 4.01
C ALA A 624 15.12 5.09 3.48
N GLU A 625 14.24 5.19 2.48
CA GLU A 625 13.71 4.04 1.75
C GLU A 625 14.86 3.42 0.94
N ASN A 626 15.35 2.27 1.37
CA ASN A 626 16.51 1.61 0.80
C ASN A 626 16.13 0.33 0.05
N PRO A 627 15.59 0.43 -1.17
CA PRO A 627 15.15 -0.72 -1.93
C PRO A 627 16.24 -1.30 -2.81
N GLY A 628 16.17 -2.61 -3.03
CA GLY A 628 17.00 -3.29 -4.03
C GLY A 628 16.28 -4.50 -4.64
N ILE A 629 16.81 -5.01 -5.75
CA ILE A 629 16.33 -6.27 -6.35
C ILE A 629 16.86 -7.52 -5.62
N LEU A 630 17.86 -7.33 -4.75
CA LEU A 630 18.42 -8.37 -3.89
C LEU A 630 17.46 -8.77 -2.75
N LYS A 631 17.84 -9.82 -2.01
CA LYS A 631 17.02 -10.43 -0.96
C LYS A 631 16.50 -9.38 0.04
N PRO A 632 15.21 -9.40 0.43
CA PRO A 632 14.63 -8.48 1.42
C PRO A 632 15.41 -8.36 2.74
N LYS A 633 16.09 -9.43 3.13
CA LYS A 633 16.88 -9.49 4.38
C LYS A 633 18.20 -8.73 4.31
N LEU A 634 18.65 -8.30 3.13
CA LEU A 634 19.93 -7.62 2.93
C LEU A 634 19.73 -6.09 2.91
N ASN A 635 19.30 -5.53 4.04
CA ASN A 635 19.10 -4.09 4.24
C ASN A 635 18.06 -3.46 3.28
N ASN A 636 17.08 -4.23 2.83
CA ASN A 636 16.11 -3.81 1.81
C ASN A 636 14.77 -3.43 2.46
N THR A 637 14.31 -2.19 2.28
CA THR A 637 13.02 -1.72 2.82
C THR A 637 11.80 -2.24 2.03
N GLY A 638 12.03 -2.94 0.92
CA GLY A 638 10.99 -3.49 0.07
C GLY A 638 10.11 -2.41 -0.58
N PRO A 639 8.85 -2.72 -0.92
CA PRO A 639 8.04 -1.88 -1.82
C PRO A 639 7.17 -0.83 -1.13
N PHE A 640 7.46 -0.42 0.12
CA PHE A 640 6.57 0.51 0.86
C PHE A 640 6.45 1.90 0.25
N ARG A 641 7.31 2.26 -0.71
CA ARG A 641 7.15 3.45 -1.55
C ARG A 641 5.80 3.52 -2.26
N PHE A 642 5.16 2.38 -2.54
CA PHE A 642 3.85 2.41 -3.17
C PHE A 642 2.78 2.98 -2.24
N TRP A 643 2.91 2.77 -0.92
CA TRP A 643 2.08 3.48 0.06
C TRP A 643 2.43 4.98 0.12
N ILE A 644 3.71 5.36 -0.04
CA ILE A 644 4.11 6.78 -0.14
C ILE A 644 3.39 7.43 -1.33
N HIS A 645 3.49 6.82 -2.51
CA HIS A 645 2.85 7.29 -3.73
C HIS A 645 1.32 7.35 -3.60
N GLU A 646 0.66 6.29 -3.11
CA GLU A 646 -0.79 6.29 -2.89
C GLU A 646 -1.24 7.38 -1.91
N SER A 647 -0.43 7.64 -0.88
CA SER A 647 -0.73 8.70 0.09
C SER A 647 -0.75 10.08 -0.55
N PHE A 648 0.21 10.41 -1.41
CA PHE A 648 0.21 11.69 -2.12
C PHE A 648 -0.86 11.76 -3.21
N ARG A 649 -1.16 10.63 -3.87
CA ARG A 649 -2.20 10.53 -4.89
C ARG A 649 -3.60 10.80 -4.31
N ASP A 650 -3.84 10.41 -3.07
CA ASP A 650 -5.09 10.68 -2.35
C ASP A 650 -5.10 12.02 -1.61
N ASN A 651 -4.04 12.82 -1.72
CA ASN A 651 -3.83 14.02 -0.91
C ASN A 651 -4.01 13.74 0.60
N LYS A 652 -3.42 12.63 1.07
CA LYS A 652 -3.50 12.22 2.47
C LYS A 652 -2.93 13.33 3.37
N PRO A 653 -3.69 13.77 4.39
CA PRO A 653 -3.20 14.68 5.42
C PRO A 653 -1.85 14.23 5.99
N ILE A 654 -0.89 15.16 6.12
CA ILE A 654 0.48 14.78 6.50
C ILE A 654 0.56 14.21 7.92
N ASP A 655 -0.35 14.60 8.83
CA ASP A 655 -0.47 14.00 10.17
C ASP A 655 -0.89 12.53 10.10
N ARG A 656 -1.83 12.19 9.21
CA ARG A 656 -2.21 10.81 8.92
C ARG A 656 -1.09 10.02 8.27
N PHE A 657 -0.40 10.59 7.29
CA PHE A 657 0.78 9.98 6.67
C PHE A 657 1.82 9.57 7.71
N VAL A 658 2.19 10.50 8.60
CA VAL A 658 3.16 10.25 9.68
C VAL A 658 2.63 9.21 10.66
N THR A 659 1.35 9.30 11.04
CA THR A 659 0.75 8.35 11.97
C THR A 659 0.78 6.92 11.41
N GLU A 660 0.37 6.71 10.17
CA GLU A 660 0.42 5.40 9.52
C GLU A 660 1.86 4.87 9.39
N LEU A 661 2.82 5.75 9.08
CA LEU A 661 4.25 5.41 9.03
C LEU A 661 4.78 4.94 10.38
N VAL A 662 4.46 5.66 11.47
CA VAL A 662 4.88 5.31 12.84
C VAL A 662 4.21 4.02 13.34
N LEU A 663 2.93 3.83 13.03
CA LEU A 663 2.21 2.60 13.41
C LEU A 663 2.78 1.35 12.72
N MET A 664 3.32 1.51 11.50
CA MET A 664 3.91 0.44 10.69
C MET A 664 2.96 -0.75 10.50
N LYS A 665 1.67 -0.47 10.27
CA LYS A 665 0.64 -1.47 9.96
C LYS A 665 0.66 -1.81 8.46
N GLY A 666 -0.08 -2.85 8.07
CA GLY A 666 -0.22 -3.26 6.67
C GLY A 666 0.82 -4.28 6.21
N SER A 667 0.94 -4.43 4.90
CA SER A 667 1.79 -5.40 4.24
C SER A 667 3.27 -5.03 4.35
N ARG A 668 4.08 -6.03 4.68
CA ARG A 668 5.55 -5.94 4.72
C ARG A 668 6.17 -6.03 3.32
N TYR A 669 5.60 -6.86 2.44
CA TYR A 669 6.21 -7.24 1.15
C TYR A 669 5.40 -6.79 -0.09
N GLY A 670 4.17 -6.34 0.11
CA GLY A 670 3.24 -5.88 -0.92
C GLY A 670 3.07 -4.36 -0.99
N GLY A 671 3.79 -3.61 -0.14
CA GLY A 671 3.96 -2.16 -0.26
C GLY A 671 3.23 -1.31 0.77
N GLY A 672 2.84 -1.89 1.92
CA GLY A 672 2.26 -1.15 3.04
C GLY A 672 3.29 -0.52 3.99
N PRO A 673 2.86 0.33 4.94
CA PRO A 673 3.75 1.02 5.90
C PRO A 673 4.62 0.10 6.75
N ALA A 674 4.21 -1.14 6.99
CA ALA A 674 5.01 -2.14 7.68
C ALA A 674 6.38 -2.39 7.02
N GLY A 675 6.52 -2.07 5.72
CA GLY A 675 7.82 -2.10 5.04
C GLY A 675 8.85 -1.14 5.64
N PHE A 676 8.42 -0.04 6.27
CA PHE A 676 9.31 0.89 6.98
C PHE A 676 10.07 0.20 8.12
N ALA A 677 9.47 -0.82 8.75
CA ALA A 677 10.10 -1.62 9.81
C ALA A 677 11.16 -2.60 9.29
N MET A 678 11.21 -2.89 7.97
CA MET A 678 12.03 -3.99 7.45
C MET A 678 13.53 -3.77 7.49
N ALA A 679 13.99 -2.54 7.21
CA ALA A 679 15.42 -2.29 7.02
C ALA A 679 15.99 -1.42 8.12
N THR A 680 16.90 -1.99 8.90
CA THR A 680 18.34 -1.71 8.72
C THR A 680 19.07 -3.04 9.00
N GLN A 681 20.17 -3.36 8.32
CA GLN A 681 21.09 -4.44 8.73
C GLN A 681 21.78 -4.09 10.06
N ASN A 682 20.97 -3.98 11.10
CA ASN A 682 21.35 -3.38 12.36
C ASN A 682 20.57 -4.10 13.45
N ASP A 683 21.23 -4.39 14.56
CA ASP A 683 20.64 -4.92 15.79
C ASP A 683 19.84 -3.85 16.57
N ALA A 684 19.90 -2.58 16.16
CA ALA A 684 19.07 -1.48 16.66
C ALA A 684 18.14 -0.85 15.57
N PRO A 685 17.25 -1.61 14.90
CA PRO A 685 16.51 -1.10 13.75
C PRO A 685 15.55 0.04 14.09
N MET A 686 14.92 0.01 15.27
CA MET A 686 14.00 1.07 15.70
C MET A 686 14.72 2.38 16.04
N ALA A 687 15.99 2.34 16.47
CA ALA A 687 16.80 3.55 16.65
C ALA A 687 17.07 4.23 15.31
N ALA A 688 17.35 3.47 14.25
CA ALA A 688 17.47 4.06 12.91
C ALA A 688 16.17 4.73 12.45
N LYS A 689 15.00 4.14 12.77
CA LYS A 689 13.69 4.74 12.45
C LYS A 689 13.38 5.97 13.30
N ALA A 690 13.74 5.96 14.58
CA ALA A 690 13.62 7.12 15.46
C ALA A 690 14.43 8.32 14.94
N HIS A 691 15.66 8.08 14.49
CA HIS A 691 16.47 9.09 13.80
C HIS A 691 15.76 9.62 12.53
N VAL A 692 15.28 8.73 11.66
CA VAL A 692 14.53 9.14 10.45
C VAL A 692 13.33 10.03 10.81
N LEU A 693 12.52 9.64 11.79
CA LEU A 693 11.33 10.41 12.19
C LEU A 693 11.70 11.78 12.78
N GLY A 694 12.71 11.84 13.66
CA GLY A 694 13.19 13.10 14.24
C GLY A 694 13.69 14.08 13.18
N THR A 695 14.49 13.59 12.24
CA THR A 695 15.07 14.40 11.16
C THR A 695 14.01 14.81 10.14
N ALA A 696 13.14 13.90 9.72
CA ALA A 696 12.12 14.16 8.71
C ALA A 696 11.05 15.15 9.20
N PHE A 697 10.57 15.00 10.43
CA PHE A 697 9.35 15.67 10.89
C PHE A 697 9.56 16.67 12.02
N LEU A 698 10.71 16.69 12.69
CA LEU A 698 11.00 17.60 13.79
C LEU A 698 12.24 18.48 13.56
N GLY A 699 13.05 18.20 12.54
CA GLY A 699 14.33 18.88 12.31
C GLY A 699 15.36 18.58 13.41
N ILE A 700 15.29 17.38 14.00
CA ILE A 700 16.15 16.91 15.09
C ILE A 700 17.15 15.90 14.54
N GLN A 701 18.44 16.16 14.75
CA GLN A 701 19.53 15.29 14.33
C GLN A 701 19.92 14.32 15.45
N LEU A 702 19.56 13.04 15.31
CA LEU A 702 19.84 12.00 16.30
C LEU A 702 20.89 10.97 15.84
N LYS A 703 21.57 11.19 14.71
CA LYS A 703 22.53 10.22 14.16
C LYS A 703 23.67 9.89 15.13
N CYS A 704 24.27 10.91 15.75
CA CYS A 704 25.37 10.74 16.71
C CYS A 704 24.89 10.06 18.01
N ALA A 705 23.64 10.33 18.41
CA ALA A 705 22.95 9.74 19.55
C ALA A 705 22.75 8.21 19.45
N ARG A 706 23.33 7.55 18.44
CA ARG A 706 23.27 6.11 18.27
C ARG A 706 24.27 5.36 19.13
N CYS A 707 25.49 5.88 19.26
CA CYS A 707 26.58 5.19 19.97
C CYS A 707 27.03 5.91 21.24
N HIS A 708 26.72 7.19 21.37
CA HIS A 708 27.11 8.08 22.46
C HIS A 708 26.17 9.29 22.49
N ASP A 709 26.22 10.14 23.50
CA ASP A 709 25.49 11.42 23.50
C ASP A 709 26.04 12.33 22.41
N ALA A 710 25.16 13.06 21.71
CA ALA A 710 25.59 13.89 20.59
C ALA A 710 26.52 15.02 21.09
N PRO A 711 27.77 15.13 20.57
CA PRO A 711 28.75 16.09 21.08
C PRO A 711 28.46 17.53 20.66
N TYR A 712 27.73 17.70 19.55
CA TYR A 712 27.41 19.01 18.94
C TYR A 712 25.91 19.30 18.91
N HIS A 713 25.09 18.49 19.60
CA HIS A 713 23.65 18.67 19.69
C HIS A 713 23.19 18.38 21.12
N PRO A 714 22.09 18.96 21.61
CA PRO A 714 21.62 18.79 22.99
C PRO A 714 20.86 17.46 23.16
N PHE A 715 21.23 16.43 22.41
CA PHE A 715 20.51 15.16 22.34
C PHE A 715 21.35 14.01 22.89
N ARG A 716 20.79 13.31 23.88
CA ARG A 716 21.40 12.13 24.51
C ARG A 716 21.09 10.85 23.75
N GLN A 717 21.94 9.85 23.92
CA GLN A 717 21.70 8.49 23.42
C GLN A 717 20.39 7.92 23.97
N GLU A 718 20.11 8.19 25.25
CA GLU A 718 18.86 7.80 25.90
C GLU A 718 17.63 8.26 25.12
N GLN A 719 17.58 9.52 24.68
CA GLN A 719 16.43 10.09 23.99
C GLN A 719 16.17 9.39 22.64
N LEU A 720 17.22 9.02 21.90
CA LEU A 720 17.06 8.22 20.68
C LEU A 720 16.44 6.84 21.00
N PHE A 721 16.94 6.19 22.05
CA PHE A 721 16.48 4.85 22.44
C PHE A 721 15.11 4.86 23.12
N ASN A 722 14.69 5.94 23.76
CA ASN A 722 13.32 6.11 24.25
C ASN A 722 12.32 6.08 23.08
N LEU A 723 12.58 6.84 22.01
CA LEU A 723 11.77 6.80 20.79
C LEU A 723 11.81 5.41 20.14
N ALA A 724 12.98 4.78 20.11
CA ALA A 724 13.13 3.42 19.60
C ALA A 724 12.29 2.41 20.41
N ALA A 725 12.23 2.56 21.74
CA ALA A 725 11.42 1.72 22.62
C ALA A 725 9.92 1.95 22.40
N MET A 726 9.49 3.20 22.20
CA MET A 726 8.11 3.50 21.79
C MET A 726 7.77 2.83 20.46
N LEU A 727 8.66 2.93 19.47
CA LEU A 727 8.53 2.23 18.18
C LEU A 727 8.58 0.69 18.33
N ASN A 728 9.21 0.16 19.36
CA ASN A 728 9.22 -1.27 19.64
C ASN A 728 8.03 -1.75 20.48
N ARG A 729 7.22 -0.82 21.04
CA ARG A 729 6.10 -1.05 21.97
C ARG A 729 6.48 -1.71 23.30
N ARG A 730 7.75 -1.67 23.69
CA ARG A 730 8.27 -2.27 24.93
C ARG A 730 9.64 -1.69 25.27
N PRO A 731 10.10 -1.82 26.52
CA PRO A 731 11.46 -1.46 26.89
C PRO A 731 12.50 -2.13 25.99
N LEU A 732 13.59 -1.42 25.72
CA LEU A 732 14.72 -1.92 24.93
C LEU A 732 15.96 -2.02 25.79
N LYS A 733 16.78 -3.04 25.52
CA LYS A 733 18.15 -3.07 26.04
C LYS A 733 19.09 -2.41 25.04
N LEU A 734 20.03 -1.58 25.51
CA LEU A 734 21.04 -1.00 24.64
C LEU A 734 21.91 -2.11 24.00
N PRO A 735 21.96 -2.24 22.65
CA PRO A 735 22.75 -3.27 22.00
C PRO A 735 24.26 -3.00 22.12
N LYS A 736 25.06 -4.07 22.13
CA LYS A 736 26.54 -3.96 22.16
C LYS A 736 27.13 -3.23 20.95
N SER A 737 26.44 -3.22 19.80
CA SER A 737 26.86 -2.47 18.62
C SER A 737 26.71 -0.95 18.76
N SER A 738 25.90 -0.51 19.73
CA SER A 738 25.50 0.89 19.92
C SER A 738 26.42 1.55 20.95
N THR A 739 27.73 1.30 20.80
CA THR A 739 28.80 1.87 21.61
C THR A 739 29.96 2.31 20.73
N LEU A 740 30.88 3.08 21.30
CA LEU A 740 32.11 3.47 20.61
C LEU A 740 33.03 2.25 20.38
N PRO A 741 33.58 2.08 19.16
CA PRO A 741 34.68 1.16 18.93
C PRO A 741 35.92 1.60 19.72
N GLY A 742 36.54 0.68 20.47
CA GLY A 742 37.78 0.96 21.22
C GLY A 742 37.61 1.32 22.71
N GLY A 743 36.37 1.38 23.23
CA GLY A 743 36.11 1.61 24.66
C GLY A 743 35.62 3.02 24.98
N PRO A 744 35.44 3.36 26.28
CA PRO A 744 34.95 4.67 26.70
C PRO A 744 35.94 5.79 26.31
N PRO A 745 35.43 6.99 25.99
CA PRO A 745 36.29 8.11 25.63
C PRO A 745 37.05 8.65 26.86
N SER A 746 38.15 9.37 26.64
CA SER A 746 38.89 10.04 27.72
C SER A 746 38.02 11.09 28.43
N ALA A 747 38.38 11.45 29.66
CA ALA A 747 37.63 12.42 30.47
C ALA A 747 37.43 13.77 29.75
N ASP A 748 38.44 14.21 29.00
CA ASP A 748 38.46 15.47 28.26
C ASP A 748 37.72 15.42 26.90
N SER A 749 37.14 14.27 26.53
CA SER A 749 36.41 14.15 25.28
C SER A 749 35.08 14.91 25.31
N LEU A 750 34.76 15.59 24.20
CA LEU A 750 33.43 16.14 23.92
C LEU A 750 32.38 15.03 23.75
N VAL A 751 32.82 13.82 23.41
CA VAL A 751 31.96 12.65 23.31
C VAL A 751 31.70 12.11 24.71
N LYS A 752 30.43 12.13 25.14
CA LYS A 752 29.99 11.57 26.43
C LYS A 752 29.18 10.31 26.22
N VAL A 753 29.31 9.34 27.12
CA VAL A 753 28.56 8.07 27.11
C VAL A 753 27.83 7.95 28.44
N THR A 754 26.50 8.07 28.41
CA THR A 754 25.63 8.00 29.60
C THR A 754 24.94 6.65 29.78
N LEU A 755 24.87 5.82 28.73
CA LEU A 755 24.31 4.48 28.77
C LEU A 755 25.38 3.40 28.52
N LYS A 756 25.22 2.26 29.19
CA LYS A 756 26.06 1.08 29.05
C LYS A 756 25.31 -0.02 28.28
N PRO A 757 26.03 -0.91 27.55
CA PRO A 757 25.41 -2.08 26.93
C PRO A 757 24.57 -2.89 27.92
N GLY A 758 23.33 -3.19 27.55
CA GLY A 758 22.40 -3.95 28.38
C GLY A 758 21.48 -3.11 29.26
N ASP A 759 21.74 -1.80 29.42
CA ASP A 759 20.84 -0.88 30.14
C ASP A 759 19.43 -0.93 29.55
N SER A 760 18.41 -0.90 30.41
CA SER A 760 17.01 -0.93 30.01
C SER A 760 16.49 0.50 29.80
N ILE A 761 15.94 0.78 28.63
CA ILE A 761 15.38 2.08 28.24
C ILE A 761 13.87 1.95 28.04
N GLU A 762 13.11 2.75 28.79
CA GLU A 762 11.65 2.75 28.78
C GLU A 762 11.06 3.48 27.55
N PRO A 763 9.87 3.06 27.07
CA PRO A 763 9.17 3.65 25.93
C PRO A 763 8.49 4.99 26.28
N THR A 764 9.30 6.01 26.54
CA THR A 764 8.85 7.34 26.97
C THR A 764 9.08 8.39 25.89
N TRP A 765 8.29 9.47 25.87
CA TRP A 765 8.54 10.59 24.97
C TRP A 765 9.58 11.55 25.58
N PRO A 766 10.72 11.79 24.91
CA PRO A 766 11.82 12.57 25.50
C PRO A 766 11.73 14.09 25.27
N PHE A 767 10.80 14.60 24.44
CA PHE A 767 10.77 16.00 24.01
C PHE A 767 9.53 16.75 24.55
N ILE A 768 9.41 16.83 25.87
CA ILE A 768 8.24 17.40 26.57
C ILE A 768 8.01 18.86 26.17
N GLU A 769 9.07 19.58 25.84
CA GLU A 769 9.06 20.97 25.36
C GLU A 769 8.37 21.13 24.00
N LEU A 770 8.34 20.07 23.18
CA LEU A 770 7.63 20.07 21.89
C LEU A 770 6.16 19.70 22.06
N ALA A 771 5.86 18.73 22.94
CA ALA A 771 4.50 18.33 23.26
C ALA A 771 4.45 17.66 24.63
N ARG A 772 3.52 18.10 25.47
CA ARG A 772 3.23 17.47 26.76
C ARG A 772 2.49 16.14 26.58
N GLY A 773 2.66 15.23 27.55
CA GLY A 773 2.12 13.88 27.51
C GLY A 773 0.60 13.74 27.70
N ASP A 774 -0.08 14.80 28.15
CA ASP A 774 -1.51 14.82 28.41
C ASP A 774 -2.28 15.20 27.14
N LEU A 775 -2.53 14.19 26.31
CA LEU A 775 -3.24 14.34 25.04
C LEU A 775 -4.75 14.08 25.21
N PRO A 776 -5.63 14.79 24.48
CA PRO A 776 -7.06 14.50 24.46
C PRO A 776 -7.34 13.03 24.14
N ARG A 777 -8.36 12.44 24.77
CA ARG A 777 -8.67 11.01 24.59
C ARG A 777 -9.15 10.72 23.17
N GLU A 778 -9.77 11.70 22.53
CA GLU A 778 -10.43 11.63 21.23
C GLU A 778 -9.45 11.54 20.06
N ILE A 779 -8.17 11.88 20.27
CA ILE A 779 -7.14 11.83 19.24
C ILE A 779 -6.36 10.51 19.24
N GLN A 780 -6.67 9.55 20.12
CA GLN A 780 -6.04 8.22 20.19
C GLN A 780 -7.09 7.11 20.16
N LYS A 781 -6.83 6.05 19.39
CA LYS A 781 -7.63 4.82 19.34
C LYS A 781 -7.24 3.87 20.48
N ASP A 782 -5.95 3.68 20.71
CA ASP A 782 -5.41 2.88 21.81
C ASP A 782 -4.37 3.68 22.62
N ARG A 783 -4.73 4.04 23.86
CA ARG A 783 -3.85 4.80 24.77
C ARG A 783 -2.71 3.95 25.34
N GLY A 784 -2.82 2.62 25.27
CA GLY A 784 -1.79 1.69 25.72
C GLY A 784 -0.72 1.42 24.66
N ASP A 785 -0.96 1.74 23.38
CA ASP A 785 0.01 1.53 22.31
C ASP A 785 1.04 2.66 22.28
N ALA A 786 2.28 2.34 22.68
CA ALA A 786 3.38 3.30 22.66
C ALA A 786 3.69 3.87 21.25
N ARG A 787 3.44 3.13 20.16
CA ARG A 787 3.57 3.66 18.79
C ARG A 787 2.51 4.70 18.50
N GLU A 788 1.27 4.44 18.90
CA GLU A 788 0.16 5.37 18.69
C GLU A 788 0.35 6.65 19.51
N ARG A 789 0.85 6.50 20.75
CA ARG A 789 1.25 7.64 21.59
C ARG A 789 2.36 8.46 20.92
N LEU A 790 3.41 7.82 20.40
CA LEU A 790 4.49 8.48 19.67
C LEU A 790 3.96 9.24 18.44
N ALA A 791 3.17 8.57 17.60
CA ALA A 791 2.56 9.16 16.41
C ALA A 791 1.75 10.41 16.76
N THR A 792 0.97 10.34 17.84
CA THR A 792 0.13 11.44 18.29
C THR A 792 0.94 12.61 18.83
N LEU A 793 2.03 12.36 19.58
CA LEU A 793 2.91 13.42 20.10
C LEU A 793 3.67 14.14 18.99
N VAL A 794 4.15 13.40 17.98
CA VAL A 794 4.81 13.98 16.81
C VAL A 794 3.85 14.87 16.03
N THR A 795 2.61 14.41 15.82
CA THR A 795 1.63 15.10 14.96
C THR A 795 0.62 15.97 15.71
N SER A 796 0.84 16.19 17.01
CA SER A 796 -0.08 16.94 17.86
C SER A 796 -0.20 18.40 17.38
N PRO A 797 -1.40 19.01 17.43
CA PRO A 797 -1.58 20.45 17.22
C PRO A 797 -0.78 21.30 18.20
N ALA A 798 -0.52 20.79 19.41
CA ALA A 798 0.33 21.45 20.41
C ALA A 798 1.82 21.41 20.04
N ASN A 799 2.22 20.48 19.18
CA ASN A 799 3.58 20.39 18.66
C ASN A 799 3.75 21.34 17.47
N HIS A 800 4.05 22.61 17.75
CA HIS A 800 4.25 23.62 16.70
C HIS A 800 5.50 23.36 15.84
N ARG A 801 6.44 22.51 16.30
CA ARG A 801 7.64 22.15 15.52
C ARG A 801 7.26 21.36 14.28
N PHE A 802 6.35 20.39 14.40
CA PHE A 802 5.94 19.52 13.31
C PHE A 802 5.43 20.28 12.06
N PRO A 803 4.38 21.11 12.13
CA PRO A 803 3.88 21.80 10.96
C PRO A 803 4.89 22.80 10.39
N ARG A 804 5.70 23.46 11.24
CA ARG A 804 6.77 24.36 10.79
C ARG A 804 7.87 23.61 10.02
N ALA A 805 8.28 22.42 10.49
CA ALA A 805 9.25 21.58 9.79
C ALA A 805 8.75 21.17 8.41
N VAL A 806 7.48 20.75 8.31
CA VAL A 806 6.85 20.37 7.04
C VAL A 806 6.74 21.58 6.08
N VAL A 807 6.29 22.73 6.57
CA VAL A 807 6.19 23.97 5.78
C VAL A 807 7.55 24.43 5.27
N ASN A 808 8.58 24.38 6.10
CA ASN A 808 9.94 24.76 5.70
C ASN A 808 10.45 23.88 4.54
N ARG A 809 10.12 22.59 4.54
CA ARG A 809 10.44 21.66 3.44
C ARG A 809 9.68 22.01 2.16
N LEU A 810 8.39 22.34 2.25
CA LEU A 810 7.60 22.81 1.10
C LEU A 810 8.21 24.08 0.50
N TRP A 811 8.49 25.06 1.35
CA TRP A 811 9.09 26.34 0.97
C TRP A 811 10.45 26.16 0.27
N LYS A 812 11.36 25.40 0.90
CA LYS A 812 12.68 25.07 0.33
C LYS A 812 12.59 24.42 -1.03
N ARG A 813 11.64 23.50 -1.23
CA ARG A 813 11.48 22.80 -2.51
C ARG A 813 11.01 23.71 -3.64
N TYR A 814 10.09 24.63 -3.37
CA TYR A 814 9.51 25.50 -4.40
C TYR A 814 10.29 26.79 -4.66
N LEU A 815 10.97 27.33 -3.64
CA LEU A 815 11.73 28.59 -3.76
C LEU A 815 13.25 28.39 -3.75
N GLY A 816 13.76 27.19 -3.50
CA GLY A 816 15.20 26.89 -3.49
C GLY A 816 15.94 27.26 -2.19
N TRP A 817 15.29 27.97 -1.27
CA TRP A 817 15.84 28.34 0.06
C TRP A 817 14.81 28.11 1.17
N GLY A 818 15.27 27.82 2.39
CA GLY A 818 14.42 27.50 3.53
C GLY A 818 14.37 28.65 4.54
N PHE A 819 13.27 28.77 5.28
CA PHE A 819 13.20 29.66 6.44
C PHE A 819 14.30 29.30 7.44
N VAL A 820 14.45 28.00 7.73
CA VAL A 820 15.66 27.41 8.28
C VAL A 820 16.33 26.66 7.14
N ASP A 821 17.56 27.04 6.77
CA ASP A 821 18.15 26.53 5.53
C ASP A 821 18.49 25.04 5.64
N SER A 822 18.99 24.61 6.81
CA SER A 822 19.08 23.20 7.16
C SER A 822 17.72 22.67 7.57
N VAL A 823 17.02 22.10 6.61
CA VAL A 823 15.66 21.57 6.75
C VAL A 823 15.57 20.35 7.67
N ASP A 824 16.67 19.62 7.89
CA ASP A 824 16.77 18.41 8.70
C ASP A 824 17.51 18.59 10.04
N ASP A 825 18.17 19.73 10.26
CA ASP A 825 18.81 20.06 11.54
C ASP A 825 18.54 21.53 11.89
N TRP A 826 17.68 21.75 12.89
CA TRP A 826 17.27 23.09 13.32
C TRP A 826 18.00 23.55 14.58
N HIS A 827 18.96 22.76 15.08
CA HIS A 827 19.74 23.16 16.24
C HIS A 827 20.51 24.45 15.95
N ASP A 828 20.43 25.40 16.89
CA ASP A 828 21.04 26.74 16.86
C ASP A 828 20.70 27.64 15.66
N GLN A 829 19.70 27.26 14.85
CA GLN A 829 19.26 28.06 13.71
C GLN A 829 17.93 28.75 13.97
N LYS A 830 17.88 30.05 13.68
CA LYS A 830 16.67 30.85 13.74
C LYS A 830 16.07 30.98 12.33
N PRO A 831 14.74 30.81 12.18
CA PRO A 831 14.11 30.98 10.88
C PRO A 831 14.19 32.44 10.41
N VAL A 832 14.59 32.64 9.16
CA VAL A 832 14.37 33.91 8.44
C VAL A 832 12.87 34.02 8.20
N TYR A 833 12.21 35.09 8.62
CA TYR A 833 10.73 35.25 8.61
C TYR A 833 9.94 34.32 9.56
N PRO A 834 10.19 34.38 10.89
CA PRO A 834 9.55 33.50 11.88
C PRO A 834 8.02 33.58 11.88
N LEU A 835 7.44 34.77 11.68
CA LEU A 835 5.99 34.98 11.69
C LEU A 835 5.30 34.39 10.44
N LEU A 836 5.94 34.46 9.27
CA LEU A 836 5.44 33.81 8.06
C LEU A 836 5.47 32.28 8.20
N LEU A 837 6.56 31.74 8.74
CA LEU A 837 6.67 30.31 9.02
C LEU A 837 5.61 29.85 10.04
N ASP A 838 5.36 30.63 11.10
CA ASP A 838 4.30 30.32 12.05
C ASP A 838 2.91 30.38 11.41
N TYR A 839 2.63 31.43 10.62
CA TYR A 839 1.39 31.59 9.88
C TYR A 839 1.11 30.39 8.97
N LEU A 840 2.06 30.03 8.10
CA LEU A 840 1.91 28.88 7.21
C LEU A 840 1.81 27.54 7.98
N GLY A 841 2.53 27.41 9.11
CA GLY A 841 2.42 26.24 9.98
C GLY A 841 1.02 26.08 10.58
N ARG A 842 0.41 27.19 11.02
CA ARG A 842 -0.97 27.17 11.52
C ARG A 842 -1.99 26.92 10.42
N GLU A 843 -1.80 27.48 9.22
CA GLU A 843 -2.66 27.20 8.07
C GLU A 843 -2.57 25.73 7.63
N LEU A 844 -1.40 25.09 7.75
CA LEU A 844 -1.28 23.65 7.56
C LEU A 844 -2.18 22.90 8.56
N VAL A 845 -2.13 23.21 9.85
CA VAL A 845 -3.00 22.54 10.83
C VAL A 845 -4.48 22.85 10.56
N ARG A 846 -4.82 24.11 10.30
CA ARG A 846 -6.21 24.57 10.11
C ARG A 846 -6.87 23.96 8.87
N SER A 847 -6.12 23.77 7.79
CA SER A 847 -6.58 23.07 6.59
C SER A 847 -6.77 21.56 6.78
N GLY A 848 -6.48 21.02 7.97
CA GLY A 848 -6.50 19.58 8.23
C GLY A 848 -5.24 18.89 7.72
N TYR A 849 -4.09 19.56 7.87
CA TYR A 849 -2.77 19.06 7.45
C TYR A 849 -2.64 18.82 5.94
N ASP A 850 -3.30 19.64 5.12
CA ASP A 850 -3.29 19.56 3.65
C ASP A 850 -2.04 20.25 3.05
N LEU A 851 -1.12 19.46 2.51
CA LEU A 851 0.09 19.97 1.85
C LEU A 851 -0.22 20.82 0.61
N LYS A 852 -1.25 20.46 -0.15
CA LYS A 852 -1.63 21.17 -1.38
C LYS A 852 -2.29 22.51 -1.08
N HIS A 853 -2.90 22.67 0.10
CA HIS A 853 -3.38 23.96 0.58
C HIS A 853 -2.22 24.95 0.73
N VAL A 854 -1.16 24.57 1.45
CA VAL A 854 0.02 25.42 1.63
C VAL A 854 0.75 25.65 0.30
N ALA A 855 0.88 24.62 -0.54
CA ALA A 855 1.47 24.77 -1.87
C ALA A 855 0.72 25.79 -2.73
N ARG A 856 -0.61 25.81 -2.70
CA ARG A 856 -1.44 26.83 -3.38
C ARG A 856 -1.13 28.22 -2.88
N MET A 857 -1.01 28.42 -1.56
CA MET A 857 -0.67 29.73 -0.99
C MET A 857 0.71 30.21 -1.46
N ILE A 858 1.68 29.31 -1.60
CA ILE A 858 3.01 29.62 -2.13
C ILE A 858 2.90 29.99 -3.63
N PHE A 859 2.27 29.15 -4.45
CA PHE A 859 2.19 29.36 -5.90
C PHE A 859 1.37 30.60 -6.31
N SER A 860 0.34 30.95 -5.53
CA SER A 860 -0.45 32.16 -5.73
C SER A 860 0.26 33.44 -5.27
N SER A 861 1.41 33.35 -4.59
CA SER A 861 2.15 34.53 -4.14
C SER A 861 2.98 35.17 -5.26
N ARG A 862 3.18 36.49 -5.18
CA ARG A 862 4.13 37.21 -6.05
C ARG A 862 5.54 36.67 -5.84
N ALA A 863 5.90 36.29 -4.63
CA ALA A 863 7.20 35.69 -4.34
C ALA A 863 7.52 34.45 -5.20
N TYR A 864 6.56 33.54 -5.41
CA TYR A 864 6.76 32.41 -6.31
C TYR A 864 6.72 32.79 -7.79
N GLN A 865 5.94 33.82 -8.15
CA GLN A 865 5.72 34.24 -9.53
C GLN A 865 6.81 35.16 -10.10
N ARG A 866 7.79 35.59 -9.29
CA ARG A 866 8.93 36.38 -9.73
C ARG A 866 9.94 35.58 -10.55
N ARG A 867 10.77 36.26 -11.34
CA ARG A 867 11.92 35.62 -12.00
C ARG A 867 12.86 35.00 -10.97
N SER A 868 13.51 33.89 -11.32
CA SER A 868 14.47 33.26 -10.43
C SER A 868 15.76 34.07 -10.39
N ARG A 869 16.32 34.22 -9.18
CA ARG A 869 17.65 34.80 -9.00
C ARG A 869 18.72 33.73 -9.25
N PRO A 870 19.88 34.08 -9.84
CA PRO A 870 21.04 33.21 -9.79
C PRO A 870 21.35 32.82 -8.34
N ALA A 871 21.86 31.62 -8.12
CA ALA A 871 22.46 31.28 -6.84
C ALA A 871 23.78 32.07 -6.70
N SER A 872 23.75 33.26 -6.10
CA SER A 872 24.94 34.12 -5.90
C SER A 872 25.72 33.75 -4.63
N SER A 873 26.99 34.16 -4.60
CA SER A 873 28.04 33.83 -3.64
C SER A 873 27.68 34.12 -2.17
N GLN A 874 28.46 33.56 -1.23
CA GLN A 874 28.30 33.65 0.24
C GLN A 874 27.98 35.06 0.80
N ALA A 875 28.27 36.13 0.05
CA ALA A 875 27.96 37.51 0.42
C ALA A 875 26.45 37.83 0.54
N ASP A 876 25.57 37.12 -0.18
CA ASP A 876 24.10 37.35 -0.14
C ASP A 876 23.35 36.50 0.92
N ALA A 877 24.08 35.65 1.68
CA ALA A 877 23.48 34.69 2.60
C ALA A 877 22.71 35.31 3.79
N VAL A 878 22.91 36.60 4.06
CA VAL A 878 22.35 37.31 5.23
C VAL A 878 20.88 37.74 5.01
N ARG A 879 20.38 37.87 3.76
CA ARG A 879 18.99 38.27 3.47
C ARG A 879 18.37 37.41 2.36
N ARG A 880 17.54 36.44 2.75
CA ARG A 880 16.81 35.57 1.80
C ARG A 880 15.78 36.39 0.99
N PRO A 881 15.70 36.23 -0.34
CA PRO A 881 14.84 37.08 -1.17
C PRO A 881 13.37 36.63 -1.16
N ALA A 882 12.45 37.57 -1.39
CA ALA A 882 11.05 37.33 -1.74
C ALA A 882 10.90 36.87 -3.20
N ALA A 883 11.78 35.96 -3.66
CA ALA A 883 11.83 35.39 -5.00
C ALA A 883 12.44 33.97 -4.96
N PRO A 884 12.23 33.14 -6.01
CA PRO A 884 12.86 31.83 -6.10
C PRO A 884 14.35 31.94 -6.43
N ILE A 885 15.15 30.98 -5.98
CA ILE A 885 16.53 30.79 -6.42
C ILE A 885 16.57 29.73 -7.52
N ARG A 886 17.34 30.01 -8.58
CA ARG A 886 17.54 29.07 -9.70
C ARG A 886 18.04 27.73 -9.18
N ARG A 887 17.35 26.66 -9.57
CA ARG A 887 17.62 25.29 -9.11
C ARG A 887 17.77 24.34 -10.29
N ARG A 888 18.73 23.42 -10.19
CA ARG A 888 18.85 22.32 -11.14
C ARG A 888 17.68 21.36 -10.95
N LEU A 889 17.19 20.78 -12.04
CA LEU A 889 16.24 19.69 -11.97
C LEU A 889 16.84 18.49 -11.25
N THR A 890 16.00 17.77 -10.50
CA THR A 890 16.37 16.49 -9.90
C THR A 890 16.63 15.44 -10.99
N ALA A 891 17.38 14.39 -10.65
CA ALA A 891 17.63 13.26 -11.55
C ALA A 891 16.34 12.70 -12.16
N GLU A 892 15.30 12.52 -11.33
CA GLU A 892 13.98 12.06 -11.75
C GLU A 892 13.33 13.05 -12.73
N GLN A 893 13.37 14.35 -12.44
CA GLN A 893 12.81 15.37 -13.34
C GLN A 893 13.49 15.37 -14.71
N ILE A 894 14.81 15.20 -14.77
CA ILE A 894 15.55 15.17 -16.03
C ILE A 894 15.15 13.93 -16.83
N VAL A 895 15.27 12.74 -16.24
CA VAL A 895 14.99 11.48 -16.92
C VAL A 895 13.52 11.38 -17.33
N ASP A 896 12.57 11.67 -16.43
CA ASP A 896 11.15 11.61 -16.76
C ASP A 896 10.78 12.65 -17.83
N SER A 897 11.40 13.84 -17.84
CA SER A 897 11.19 14.84 -18.90
C SER A 897 11.71 14.39 -20.26
N LEU A 898 12.84 13.69 -20.33
CA LEU A 898 13.33 13.10 -21.59
C LEU A 898 12.31 12.12 -22.20
N PHE A 899 11.70 11.28 -21.36
CA PHE A 899 10.65 10.34 -21.81
C PHE A 899 9.33 11.04 -22.16
N VAL A 900 8.99 12.15 -21.50
CA VAL A 900 7.83 12.99 -21.87
C VAL A 900 8.07 13.68 -23.22
N VAL A 901 9.24 14.29 -23.42
CA VAL A 901 9.62 14.95 -24.68
C VAL A 901 9.63 13.96 -25.84
N SER A 902 10.18 12.76 -25.65
CA SER A 902 10.17 11.74 -26.71
C SER A 902 8.80 11.08 -26.90
N GLY A 903 7.91 11.16 -25.91
CA GLY A 903 6.65 10.41 -25.86
C GLY A 903 6.83 8.90 -25.67
N LYS A 904 8.07 8.46 -25.41
CA LYS A 904 8.43 7.04 -25.31
C LYS A 904 8.23 6.54 -23.88
N SER A 905 7.99 5.24 -23.74
CA SER A 905 8.06 4.57 -22.44
C SER A 905 9.49 4.12 -22.16
N MET A 906 9.85 3.98 -20.88
CA MET A 906 11.20 3.55 -20.48
C MET A 906 11.53 2.11 -20.92
N ARG A 907 10.54 1.26 -21.19
CA ARG A 907 10.69 -0.13 -21.69
C ARG A 907 11.87 -0.89 -21.08
N THR A 908 11.90 -0.97 -19.76
CA THR A 908 12.93 -1.70 -19.01
C THR A 908 12.47 -3.13 -18.68
N GLU A 909 13.39 -3.94 -18.14
CA GLU A 909 13.05 -5.26 -17.62
C GLU A 909 12.25 -5.18 -16.31
N TYR A 910 11.64 -6.32 -15.91
CA TYR A 910 11.13 -6.46 -14.55
C TYR A 910 12.27 -6.30 -13.53
N LEU A 911 12.05 -5.50 -12.50
CA LEU A 911 12.95 -5.35 -11.36
C LEU A 911 12.84 -6.56 -10.41
N THR A 912 13.32 -7.70 -10.89
CA THR A 912 13.45 -8.94 -10.13
C THR A 912 14.49 -9.86 -10.74
N LEU A 913 15.11 -10.69 -9.91
CA LEU A 913 15.98 -11.78 -10.37
C LEU A 913 15.22 -13.10 -10.57
N ASP A 914 13.95 -13.16 -10.15
CA ASP A 914 13.08 -14.33 -10.29
C ASP A 914 11.82 -13.97 -11.11
N PRO A 915 11.95 -13.63 -12.42
CA PRO A 915 10.81 -13.31 -13.28
C PRO A 915 9.83 -14.48 -13.46
N GLU A 916 10.24 -15.70 -13.11
CA GLU A 916 9.42 -16.92 -13.13
C GLU A 916 8.51 -17.05 -11.89
N GLY A 917 8.78 -16.29 -10.83
CA GLY A 917 7.96 -16.26 -9.62
C GLY A 917 8.03 -17.54 -8.79
N ARG A 918 9.07 -18.35 -8.98
CA ARG A 918 9.22 -19.66 -8.32
C ARG A 918 9.64 -19.56 -6.85
N ARG A 919 10.03 -18.37 -6.37
CA ARG A 919 10.49 -18.11 -4.98
C ARG A 919 9.53 -17.20 -4.22
N GLY A 920 9.50 -17.32 -2.90
CA GLY A 920 8.63 -16.50 -2.05
C GLY A 920 9.11 -15.05 -1.90
N SER A 921 8.20 -14.15 -1.52
CA SER A 921 8.49 -12.71 -1.34
C SER A 921 9.50 -12.40 -0.24
N ASN A 922 9.83 -13.37 0.62
CA ASN A 922 10.91 -13.26 1.61
C ASN A 922 12.31 -13.49 1.01
N THR A 923 12.39 -13.96 -0.24
CA THR A 923 13.62 -14.29 -0.97
C THR A 923 13.85 -13.32 -2.12
N PHE A 924 12.88 -13.19 -3.03
CA PHE A 924 12.93 -12.21 -4.12
C PHE A 924 11.62 -11.43 -4.16
N LEU A 925 11.72 -10.11 -4.30
CA LEU A 925 10.59 -9.25 -4.59
C LEU A 925 10.45 -9.11 -6.10
N ASN A 926 9.22 -8.82 -6.53
CA ASN A 926 8.98 -8.26 -7.85
C ASN A 926 8.52 -6.82 -7.66
N LEU A 927 9.33 -5.88 -8.14
CA LEU A 927 9.02 -4.45 -8.03
C LEU A 927 8.37 -3.91 -9.33
N GLY A 928 7.99 -4.79 -10.25
CA GLY A 928 7.35 -4.44 -11.51
C GLY A 928 8.31 -3.93 -12.57
N VAL A 929 7.75 -3.28 -13.59
CA VAL A 929 8.51 -2.61 -14.67
C VAL A 929 8.39 -1.10 -14.46
N PRO A 930 9.50 -0.38 -14.20
CA PRO A 930 9.50 1.07 -14.01
C PRO A 930 8.94 1.83 -15.22
N ARG A 931 8.05 2.78 -14.93
CA ARG A 931 7.51 3.79 -15.85
C ARG A 931 7.85 5.22 -15.43
N ARG A 932 8.33 5.39 -14.21
CA ARG A 932 8.81 6.65 -13.62
C ARG A 932 10.13 6.42 -12.92
N SER A 933 10.97 7.45 -12.88
CA SER A 933 12.30 7.34 -12.28
C SER A 933 12.29 6.94 -10.79
N TRP A 934 11.27 7.32 -10.02
CA TRP A 934 11.15 6.96 -8.60
C TRP A 934 10.93 5.45 -8.35
N GLU A 935 10.48 4.71 -9.36
CA GLU A 935 10.24 3.26 -9.28
C GLU A 935 11.54 2.42 -9.36
N PHE A 936 12.64 3.01 -9.82
CA PHE A 936 13.95 2.34 -9.87
C PHE A 936 14.54 2.07 -8.48
N VAL A 937 15.47 1.11 -8.43
CA VAL A 937 16.09 0.62 -7.19
C VAL A 937 17.56 0.28 -7.39
N ALA A 938 18.27 -0.02 -6.30
CA ALA A 938 19.59 -0.63 -6.41
C ALA A 938 19.50 -1.98 -7.16
N LEU A 939 20.16 -2.04 -8.32
CA LEU A 939 20.24 -3.26 -9.13
C LEU A 939 21.30 -4.23 -8.57
N SER A 940 22.47 -3.71 -8.17
CA SER A 940 23.51 -4.45 -7.40
C SER A 940 23.81 -5.87 -7.92
N ASN A 941 23.75 -6.07 -9.24
CA ASN A 941 23.72 -7.38 -9.90
C ASN A 941 24.87 -7.59 -10.91
N GLU A 942 25.63 -6.55 -11.27
CA GLU A 942 26.45 -6.62 -12.48
C GLU A 942 27.91 -7.04 -12.26
N ARG A 943 28.54 -6.69 -11.14
CA ARG A 943 30.01 -6.84 -11.00
C ARG A 943 30.50 -8.29 -11.11
N ASP A 944 29.76 -9.25 -10.53
CA ASP A 944 30.22 -10.65 -10.44
C ASP A 944 29.34 -11.65 -11.21
N ARG A 945 28.20 -11.22 -11.79
CA ARG A 945 27.25 -12.12 -12.50
C ARG A 945 26.53 -11.44 -13.69
N PRO A 946 27.19 -11.30 -14.87
CA PRO A 946 26.61 -10.66 -16.04
C PRO A 946 25.28 -11.28 -16.53
N ALA A 947 25.07 -12.58 -16.30
CA ALA A 947 23.82 -13.26 -16.61
C ALA A 947 22.59 -12.68 -15.85
N LEU A 948 22.81 -11.94 -14.76
CA LEU A 948 21.73 -11.31 -13.98
C LEU A 948 21.62 -9.80 -14.23
N ALA A 949 22.42 -9.24 -15.14
CA ALA A 949 22.36 -7.83 -15.51
C ALA A 949 20.98 -7.44 -16.05
N LEU A 950 20.58 -6.19 -15.83
CA LEU A 950 19.33 -5.62 -16.33
C LEU A 950 19.68 -4.39 -17.20
N PRO A 951 20.29 -4.60 -18.38
CA PRO A 951 20.91 -3.53 -19.15
C PRO A 951 19.94 -2.40 -19.54
N ALA A 952 18.66 -2.70 -19.82
CA ALA A 952 17.71 -1.63 -20.13
C ALA A 952 17.41 -0.79 -18.89
N ALA A 953 17.22 -1.40 -17.72
CA ALA A 953 17.10 -0.68 -16.47
C ALA A 953 18.39 0.08 -16.09
N GLN A 954 19.55 -0.54 -16.27
CA GLN A 954 20.87 0.03 -15.94
C GLN A 954 21.12 1.31 -16.75
N SER A 955 20.80 1.31 -18.05
CA SER A 955 20.97 2.52 -18.89
C SER A 955 20.21 3.76 -18.38
N VAL A 956 19.07 3.57 -17.72
CA VAL A 956 18.31 4.67 -17.08
C VAL A 956 18.93 5.04 -15.74
N VAL A 957 19.33 4.03 -14.94
CA VAL A 957 19.99 4.22 -13.65
C VAL A 957 21.30 5.00 -13.79
N ASP A 958 22.07 4.80 -14.86
CA ASP A 958 23.32 5.52 -15.10
C ASP A 958 23.11 7.03 -15.21
N VAL A 959 22.06 7.46 -15.93
CA VAL A 959 21.69 8.88 -16.01
C VAL A 959 21.21 9.38 -14.66
N LEU A 960 20.38 8.60 -13.95
CA LEU A 960 19.92 8.99 -12.62
C LEU A 960 21.10 9.25 -11.66
N LEU A 961 22.08 8.33 -11.63
CA LEU A 961 23.28 8.44 -10.80
C LEU A 961 24.13 9.67 -11.15
N ALA A 962 24.30 9.98 -12.44
CA ALA A 962 25.04 11.17 -12.88
C ALA A 962 24.45 12.47 -12.31
N PHE A 963 23.12 12.53 -12.11
CA PHE A 963 22.41 13.67 -11.53
C PHE A 963 22.12 13.52 -10.02
N GLY A 964 22.90 12.70 -9.31
CA GLY A 964 22.90 12.62 -7.85
C GLY A 964 21.80 11.74 -7.26
N TRP A 965 21.09 10.95 -8.06
CA TRP A 965 20.19 9.91 -7.54
C TRP A 965 20.96 8.90 -6.71
N ARG A 966 20.30 8.32 -5.71
CA ARG A 966 20.91 7.37 -4.79
C ARG A 966 20.29 5.99 -4.94
N ALA A 967 21.10 5.03 -5.40
CA ALA A 967 20.69 3.63 -5.41
C ALA A 967 20.49 3.09 -3.98
N SER A 968 21.38 3.46 -3.05
CA SER A 968 21.35 3.04 -1.64
C SER A 968 21.04 4.21 -0.70
N ARG A 969 20.11 3.99 0.23
CA ARG A 969 19.59 4.99 1.18
C ARG A 969 19.67 4.53 2.64
N PRO A 970 20.87 4.27 3.20
CA PRO A 970 21.01 3.80 4.58
C PRO A 970 20.64 4.86 5.63
N HIS A 971 20.60 6.14 5.23
CA HIS A 971 20.35 7.28 6.11
C HIS A 971 19.44 8.30 5.42
N PRO A 972 18.61 9.03 6.21
CA PRO A 972 17.73 10.07 5.69
C PRO A 972 18.55 11.22 5.11
N THR A 973 18.06 11.84 4.05
CA THR A 973 18.71 13.01 3.44
C THR A 973 17.67 13.88 2.78
N THR A 974 17.77 15.20 2.96
CA THR A 974 16.85 16.12 2.32
C THR A 974 17.40 16.75 1.04
N LEU A 975 18.68 17.12 1.06
CA LEU A 975 19.38 17.71 -0.07
C LEU A 975 20.39 16.69 -0.60
N ARG A 976 20.20 16.26 -1.85
CA ARG A 976 21.19 15.43 -2.54
C ARG A 976 22.41 16.27 -2.87
N ASP A 977 23.54 15.60 -3.11
CA ASP A 977 24.73 16.25 -3.63
C ASP A 977 24.40 16.92 -4.97
N GLY A 978 24.43 18.24 -4.96
CA GLY A 978 24.14 19.10 -6.10
C GLY A 978 25.38 19.43 -6.93
N THR A 979 26.55 18.93 -6.56
CA THR A 979 27.83 19.30 -7.19
C THR A 979 27.75 19.08 -8.70
N THR A 980 28.23 20.07 -9.45
CA THR A 980 28.32 19.98 -10.91
C THR A 980 29.52 19.12 -11.26
N THR A 981 29.32 18.10 -12.09
CA THR A 981 30.38 17.20 -12.52
C THR A 981 30.37 17.06 -14.03
N VAL A 982 31.51 16.73 -14.64
CA VAL A 982 31.63 16.48 -16.08
C VAL A 982 30.77 15.28 -16.51
N LEU A 983 30.46 14.35 -15.60
CA LEU A 983 29.59 13.20 -15.86
C LEU A 983 28.16 13.60 -16.21
N GLN A 984 27.65 14.72 -15.71
CA GLN A 984 26.28 15.17 -15.95
C GLN A 984 26.01 15.47 -17.43
N PRO A 985 26.73 16.42 -18.08
CA PRO A 985 26.54 16.66 -19.51
C PRO A 985 26.94 15.45 -20.35
N LEU A 986 27.97 14.68 -19.98
CA LEU A 986 28.36 13.48 -20.72
C LEU A 986 27.27 12.39 -20.72
N ALA A 987 26.64 12.15 -19.57
CA ALA A 987 25.54 11.18 -19.45
C ALA A 987 24.30 11.64 -20.21
N LEU A 988 23.98 12.94 -20.15
CA LEU A 988 22.86 13.51 -20.91
C LEU A 988 23.08 13.42 -22.42
N ALA A 989 24.31 13.67 -22.88
CA ALA A 989 24.66 13.66 -24.30
C ALA A 989 24.79 12.26 -24.90
N ASN A 990 25.38 11.30 -24.16
CA ASN A 990 25.91 10.05 -24.74
C ASN A 990 25.34 8.76 -24.14
N SER A 991 24.51 8.80 -23.10
CA SER A 991 23.96 7.57 -22.52
C SER A 991 22.97 6.88 -23.48
N SER A 992 22.86 5.56 -23.39
CA SER A 992 21.88 4.80 -24.19
C SER A 992 20.43 5.21 -23.90
N ALA A 993 20.14 5.65 -22.66
CA ALA A 993 18.82 6.15 -22.30
C ALA A 993 18.52 7.49 -22.98
N SER A 994 19.45 8.45 -22.96
CA SER A 994 19.29 9.74 -23.63
C SER A 994 19.24 9.59 -25.16
N HIS A 995 20.14 8.80 -25.74
CA HIS A 995 20.17 8.54 -27.17
C HIS A 995 18.82 8.01 -27.68
N ARG A 996 18.19 7.08 -26.93
CA ARG A 996 16.87 6.54 -27.26
C ARG A 996 15.75 7.58 -27.26
N THR A 997 15.90 8.67 -26.50
CA THR A 997 14.92 9.77 -26.43
C THR A 997 15.18 10.89 -27.45
N VAL A 998 16.29 10.84 -28.18
CA VAL A 998 16.62 11.79 -29.25
C VAL A 998 16.41 11.17 -30.62
N VAL A 999 16.80 9.91 -30.81
CA VAL A 999 16.65 9.21 -32.09
C VAL A 999 15.18 9.04 -32.47
N LEU A 1000 14.84 9.55 -33.64
CA LEU A 1000 13.51 9.54 -34.22
C LEU A 1000 13.17 8.15 -34.72
N SER A 1001 12.31 7.49 -33.95
CA SER A 1001 11.74 6.17 -34.21
C SER A 1001 10.23 6.29 -34.44
N ASP A 1002 9.57 5.25 -34.92
CA ASP A 1002 8.14 5.28 -35.27
C ASP A 1002 7.18 5.36 -34.07
N ASP A 1003 7.72 5.22 -32.85
CA ASP A 1003 7.01 5.44 -31.58
C ASP A 1003 7.43 6.73 -30.87
N HIS A 1004 8.27 7.55 -31.51
CA HIS A 1004 8.68 8.86 -31.01
C HIS A 1004 7.66 9.93 -31.41
N ILE A 1005 7.17 10.74 -30.45
CA ILE A 1005 6.11 11.73 -30.70
C ILE A 1005 6.56 12.83 -31.67
N LEU A 1006 7.83 13.25 -31.60
CA LEU A 1006 8.38 14.25 -32.52
C LEU A 1006 8.45 13.75 -33.97
N THR A 1007 8.49 12.44 -34.23
CA THR A 1007 8.43 11.92 -35.61
C THR A 1007 7.14 12.37 -36.29
N ASP A 1008 6.00 12.25 -35.60
CA ASP A 1008 4.71 12.66 -36.15
C ASP A 1008 4.61 14.19 -36.27
N LEU A 1009 5.23 14.97 -35.35
CA LEU A 1009 5.32 16.43 -35.48
C LEU A 1009 6.10 16.84 -36.73
N LEU A 1010 7.25 16.23 -36.98
CA LEU A 1010 8.13 16.56 -38.11
C LEU A 1010 7.51 16.17 -39.48
N LEU A 1011 6.55 15.26 -39.49
CA LEU A 1011 5.78 14.88 -40.68
C LEU A 1011 4.64 15.86 -41.02
N THR A 1012 4.27 16.77 -40.10
CA THR A 1012 3.21 17.75 -40.35
C THR A 1012 3.60 18.76 -41.42
N ASP A 1013 2.62 19.24 -42.20
CA ASP A 1013 2.84 20.20 -43.28
C ASP A 1013 2.70 21.64 -42.78
N VAL A 1014 3.74 22.14 -42.12
CA VAL A 1014 3.82 23.50 -41.58
C VAL A 1014 5.07 24.23 -42.09
N SER A 1015 5.15 25.55 -41.92
CA SER A 1015 6.37 26.30 -42.24
C SER A 1015 7.51 25.93 -41.28
N LEU A 1016 8.76 26.08 -41.72
CA LEU A 1016 9.94 25.83 -40.86
C LEU A 1016 9.98 26.70 -39.60
N PRO A 1017 9.66 28.01 -39.63
CA PRO A 1017 9.59 28.81 -38.41
C PRO A 1017 8.53 28.30 -37.43
N GLU A 1018 7.36 27.87 -37.92
CA GLU A 1018 6.32 27.27 -37.06
C GLU A 1018 6.79 25.94 -36.46
N LEU A 1019 7.50 25.11 -37.25
CA LEU A 1019 8.06 23.86 -36.76
C LEU A 1019 9.14 24.10 -35.68
N ALA A 1020 10.05 25.05 -35.91
CA ALA A 1020 11.08 25.44 -34.95
C ALA A 1020 10.45 25.92 -33.64
N ASN A 1021 9.43 26.78 -33.72
CA ASN A 1021 8.69 27.25 -32.56
C ASN A 1021 8.02 26.09 -31.79
N ARG A 1022 7.42 25.11 -32.48
CA ARG A 1022 6.84 23.92 -31.83
C ARG A 1022 7.89 23.04 -31.15
N LEU A 1023 9.09 22.92 -31.71
CA LEU A 1023 10.20 22.19 -31.07
C LEU A 1023 10.64 22.88 -29.77
N TYR A 1024 10.82 24.20 -29.80
CA TYR A 1024 11.13 25.00 -28.60
C TYR A 1024 10.04 24.90 -27.54
N LEU A 1025 8.76 25.02 -27.92
CA LEU A 1025 7.64 24.86 -26.99
C LEU A 1025 7.59 23.45 -26.39
N HIS A 1026 7.86 22.42 -27.18
CA HIS A 1026 7.80 21.03 -26.68
C HIS A 1026 8.96 20.67 -25.74
N ILE A 1027 10.17 21.19 -26.00
CA ILE A 1027 11.38 20.81 -25.26
C ILE A 1027 11.68 21.80 -24.12
N LEU A 1028 11.64 23.10 -24.42
CA LEU A 1028 12.00 24.19 -23.50
C LEU A 1028 10.78 24.94 -22.95
N SER A 1029 9.56 24.64 -23.42
CA SER A 1029 8.29 25.20 -22.90
C SER A 1029 8.10 26.71 -23.10
N ARG A 1030 8.86 27.29 -24.02
CA ARG A 1030 8.76 28.69 -24.46
C ARG A 1030 8.91 28.77 -25.99
N PRO A 1031 8.48 29.86 -26.64
CA PRO A 1031 8.79 30.07 -28.04
C PRO A 1031 10.30 30.27 -28.27
N ALA A 1032 10.73 30.03 -29.49
CA ALA A 1032 12.07 30.41 -29.96
C ALA A 1032 12.19 31.94 -30.00
N THR A 1033 13.37 32.48 -29.69
CA THR A 1033 13.66 33.87 -30.06
C THR A 1033 13.80 34.00 -31.59
N PRO A 1034 13.72 35.22 -32.16
CA PRO A 1034 13.96 35.41 -33.60
C PRO A 1034 15.30 34.82 -34.06
N GLU A 1035 16.38 35.02 -33.29
CA GLU A 1035 17.73 34.54 -33.61
C GLU A 1035 17.81 33.01 -33.55
N GLU A 1036 17.24 32.41 -32.50
CA GLU A 1036 17.14 30.96 -32.34
C GLU A 1036 16.30 30.32 -33.47
N SER A 1037 15.23 31.00 -33.88
CA SER A 1037 14.39 30.56 -35.00
C SER A 1037 15.16 30.61 -36.31
N ASP A 1038 15.86 31.70 -36.60
CA ASP A 1038 16.65 31.87 -37.83
C ASP A 1038 17.76 30.82 -37.95
N GLU A 1039 18.44 30.51 -36.83
CA GLU A 1039 19.47 29.48 -36.79
C GLU A 1039 18.92 28.08 -37.12
N ILE A 1040 17.84 27.66 -36.45
CA ILE A 1040 17.21 26.35 -36.71
C ILE A 1040 16.62 26.29 -38.11
N VAL A 1041 15.96 27.36 -38.58
CA VAL A 1041 15.39 27.42 -39.92
C VAL A 1041 16.48 27.29 -40.96
N GLY A 1042 17.60 28.02 -40.82
CA GLY A 1042 18.76 27.88 -41.69
C GLY A 1042 19.30 26.45 -41.73
N PHE A 1043 19.43 25.81 -40.56
CA PHE A 1043 19.96 24.45 -40.46
C PHE A 1043 19.03 23.35 -41.03
N LEU A 1044 17.72 23.49 -40.85
CA LEU A 1044 16.71 22.51 -41.28
C LEU A 1044 16.18 22.74 -42.71
N THR A 1045 16.48 23.88 -43.34
CA THR A 1045 16.06 24.21 -44.70
C THR A 1045 16.50 23.17 -45.75
N PRO A 1046 17.77 22.72 -45.79
CA PRO A 1046 18.22 21.73 -46.76
C PRO A 1046 17.45 20.41 -46.63
N GLY A 1047 16.64 20.08 -47.65
CA GLY A 1047 15.89 18.83 -47.71
C GLY A 1047 14.48 18.87 -47.12
N TYR A 1048 14.05 19.97 -46.50
CA TYR A 1048 12.75 20.07 -45.81
C TYR A 1048 11.56 19.66 -46.70
N SER A 1049 11.51 20.14 -47.94
CA SER A 1049 10.42 19.84 -48.89
C SER A 1049 10.34 18.36 -49.29
N ARG A 1050 11.47 17.64 -49.24
CA ARG A 1050 11.59 16.22 -49.61
C ARG A 1050 11.71 15.28 -48.41
N ARG A 1051 11.58 15.80 -47.18
CA ARG A 1051 11.79 15.02 -45.95
C ARG A 1051 10.85 13.83 -45.80
N ARG A 1052 9.63 13.91 -46.35
CA ARG A 1052 8.57 12.90 -46.18
C ARG A 1052 8.77 11.78 -47.20
N VAL A 1053 8.95 10.55 -46.73
CA VAL A 1053 9.11 9.38 -47.60
C VAL A 1053 7.74 8.75 -47.87
N ALA A 1054 7.26 8.88 -49.12
CA ALA A 1054 5.98 8.33 -49.52
C ALA A 1054 6.00 6.79 -49.50
N GLY A 1055 4.94 6.17 -48.94
CA GLY A 1055 4.80 4.71 -48.88
C GLY A 1055 5.64 4.00 -47.82
N ALA A 1056 6.46 4.72 -47.04
CA ALA A 1056 7.21 4.15 -45.93
C ALA A 1056 6.27 3.54 -44.88
N LYS A 1057 6.56 2.30 -44.47
CA LYS A 1057 5.76 1.58 -43.48
C LYS A 1057 6.14 2.04 -42.07
N ARG A 1058 5.17 1.97 -41.16
CA ARG A 1058 5.42 2.15 -39.74
C ARG A 1058 5.92 0.84 -39.14
N HIS A 1059 7.08 0.86 -38.50
CA HIS A 1059 7.65 -0.26 -37.77
C HIS A 1059 7.15 -0.27 -36.32
N PRO A 1060 6.75 -1.43 -35.79
CA PRO A 1060 6.44 -1.55 -34.38
C PRO A 1060 7.73 -1.41 -33.55
N PRO A 1061 7.62 -0.90 -32.32
CA PRO A 1061 8.77 -0.85 -31.42
C PRO A 1061 9.33 -2.24 -31.10
N THR A 1062 10.65 -2.32 -30.94
CA THR A 1062 11.33 -3.57 -30.60
C THR A 1062 10.93 -4.06 -29.21
N SER A 1063 10.39 -5.27 -29.12
CA SER A 1063 10.06 -5.89 -27.84
C SER A 1063 11.30 -6.23 -27.02
N ARG A 1064 11.28 -5.84 -25.74
CA ARG A 1064 12.34 -6.09 -24.75
C ARG A 1064 11.89 -7.06 -23.66
N ARG A 1065 10.69 -7.64 -23.78
CA ARG A 1065 10.00 -8.41 -22.73
C ARG A 1065 10.60 -9.79 -22.42
N LEU A 1066 11.55 -10.27 -23.21
CA LEU A 1066 11.81 -11.72 -23.34
C LEU A 1066 13.27 -12.09 -23.04
N THR A 1067 13.71 -11.85 -21.81
CA THR A 1067 14.91 -12.51 -21.31
C THR A 1067 14.51 -13.84 -20.69
N ARG A 1068 14.87 -14.95 -21.34
CA ARG A 1068 14.71 -16.34 -20.84
C ARG A 1068 15.65 -16.67 -19.68
N VAL A 1069 16.43 -15.68 -19.24
CA VAL A 1069 17.39 -15.76 -18.17
C VAL A 1069 16.75 -15.34 -16.86
N SER A 1070 16.94 -16.14 -15.82
CA SER A 1070 16.40 -15.93 -14.49
C SER A 1070 17.38 -16.49 -13.44
N TRP A 1071 17.02 -16.36 -12.16
CA TRP A 1071 17.77 -17.01 -11.08
C TRP A 1071 17.93 -18.53 -11.26
N SER A 1072 17.04 -19.21 -11.99
CA SER A 1072 17.09 -20.68 -12.13
C SER A 1072 18.20 -21.18 -13.06
N ASN A 1073 18.65 -20.36 -14.01
CA ASN A 1073 19.59 -20.75 -15.07
C ASN A 1073 20.80 -19.81 -15.24
N HIS A 1074 20.98 -18.85 -14.33
CA HIS A 1074 22.02 -17.82 -14.45
C HIS A 1074 23.46 -18.34 -14.40
N LEU A 1075 23.71 -19.60 -14.01
CA LEU A 1075 25.03 -20.24 -14.06
C LEU A 1075 25.30 -20.96 -15.38
N HIS A 1076 24.31 -21.04 -16.28
CA HIS A 1076 24.48 -21.66 -17.59
C HIS A 1076 25.17 -20.68 -18.57
N PRO A 1077 26.21 -21.07 -19.34
CA PRO A 1077 26.95 -20.15 -20.21
C PRO A 1077 26.09 -19.37 -21.22
N GLU A 1078 25.07 -20.03 -21.80
CA GLU A 1078 24.09 -19.41 -22.69
C GLU A 1078 23.37 -18.19 -22.06
N ALA A 1079 23.18 -18.17 -20.74
CA ALA A 1079 22.53 -17.06 -20.05
C ALA A 1079 23.33 -15.75 -20.19
N THR A 1080 24.66 -15.83 -20.00
CA THR A 1080 25.57 -14.70 -20.21
C THR A 1080 25.54 -14.22 -21.65
N ARG A 1081 25.59 -15.13 -22.63
CA ARG A 1081 25.54 -14.79 -24.06
C ARG A 1081 24.27 -14.01 -24.43
N LEU A 1082 23.12 -14.47 -23.93
CA LEU A 1082 21.83 -13.80 -24.18
C LEU A 1082 21.75 -12.42 -23.52
N LYS A 1083 22.35 -12.24 -22.34
CA LYS A 1083 22.38 -10.94 -21.66
C LYS A 1083 23.29 -9.95 -22.37
N LEU A 1084 24.47 -10.36 -22.82
CA LEU A 1084 25.34 -9.52 -23.65
C LEU A 1084 24.66 -9.12 -24.97
N ALA A 1085 23.93 -10.04 -25.61
CA ALA A 1085 23.14 -9.72 -26.80
C ALA A 1085 21.98 -8.74 -26.52
N LEU A 1086 21.36 -8.82 -25.33
CA LEU A 1086 20.37 -7.82 -24.90
C LEU A 1086 21.03 -6.47 -24.65
N GLU A 1087 22.18 -6.43 -23.99
CA GLU A 1087 22.94 -5.21 -23.74
C GLU A 1087 23.33 -4.50 -25.04
N ASN A 1088 23.86 -5.24 -26.02
CA ASN A 1088 24.18 -4.68 -27.34
C ASN A 1088 22.94 -4.09 -28.03
N ARG A 1089 21.77 -4.75 -27.92
CA ARG A 1089 20.50 -4.20 -28.43
C ARG A 1089 20.04 -2.94 -27.70
N VAL A 1090 20.24 -2.88 -26.38
CA VAL A 1090 19.91 -1.68 -25.60
C VAL A 1090 20.80 -0.51 -26.02
N ARG A 1091 22.10 -0.76 -26.23
CA ARG A 1091 23.05 0.25 -26.71
C ARG A 1091 22.73 0.73 -28.12
N ALA A 1092 22.34 -0.17 -29.03
CA ALA A 1092 21.97 0.18 -30.40
C ALA A 1092 20.71 1.06 -30.49
N GLY A 1093 19.80 0.97 -29.52
CA GLY A 1093 18.57 1.76 -29.50
C GLY A 1093 17.44 1.15 -30.35
N ASP A 1094 16.37 1.93 -30.53
CA ASP A 1094 15.25 1.54 -31.40
C ASP A 1094 15.59 1.93 -32.85
N PRO A 1095 15.11 1.19 -33.87
CA PRO A 1095 15.39 1.51 -35.26
C PRO A 1095 14.91 2.92 -35.63
N PRO A 1096 15.71 3.70 -36.38
CA PRO A 1096 15.25 4.95 -36.96
C PRO A 1096 13.99 4.80 -37.81
N THR A 1097 13.16 5.85 -37.85
CA THR A 1097 12.01 5.90 -38.75
C THR A 1097 12.46 6.02 -40.20
N GLU A 1098 11.86 5.21 -41.07
CA GLU A 1098 12.03 5.31 -42.53
C GLU A 1098 11.03 6.30 -43.16
N ARG A 1099 10.12 6.88 -42.36
CA ARG A 1099 9.10 7.84 -42.82
C ARG A 1099 9.69 9.24 -43.09
N LEU A 1100 10.88 9.50 -42.58
CA LEU A 1100 11.68 10.69 -42.83
C LEU A 1100 12.93 10.30 -43.64
N SER A 1101 13.36 11.13 -44.58
CA SER A 1101 14.62 10.90 -45.31
C SER A 1101 15.79 10.95 -44.34
N ALA A 1102 16.74 10.01 -44.47
CA ALA A 1102 17.84 9.83 -43.51
C ALA A 1102 18.60 11.13 -43.22
N ASP A 1103 19.08 11.81 -44.27
CA ASP A 1103 19.85 13.06 -44.15
C ASP A 1103 19.09 14.19 -43.41
N TRP A 1104 17.77 14.27 -43.60
CA TRP A 1104 16.96 15.32 -42.96
C TRP A 1104 16.56 14.94 -41.54
N ARG A 1105 16.26 13.65 -41.31
CA ARG A 1105 16.02 13.09 -39.97
C ARG A 1105 17.20 13.36 -39.05
N GLU A 1106 18.42 13.11 -39.50
CA GLU A 1106 19.64 13.31 -38.69
C GLU A 1106 19.83 14.78 -38.31
N ARG A 1107 19.59 15.72 -39.23
CA ARG A 1107 19.59 17.16 -38.91
C ARG A 1107 18.52 17.52 -37.86
N ALA A 1108 17.33 16.94 -37.95
CA ALA A 1108 16.29 17.15 -36.94
C ALA A 1108 16.69 16.56 -35.58
N GLU A 1109 17.35 15.39 -35.57
CA GLU A 1109 17.91 14.76 -34.36
C GLU A 1109 18.99 15.65 -33.72
N ASP A 1110 19.87 16.28 -34.50
CA ASP A 1110 20.88 17.22 -34.00
C ASP A 1110 20.24 18.43 -33.31
N VAL A 1111 19.17 18.99 -33.89
CA VAL A 1111 18.42 20.10 -33.27
C VAL A 1111 17.78 19.66 -31.95
N ILE A 1112 17.14 18.48 -31.92
CA ILE A 1112 16.55 17.92 -30.69
C ILE A 1112 17.63 17.69 -29.64
N TRP A 1113 18.76 17.13 -30.05
CA TRP A 1113 19.91 16.88 -29.19
C TRP A 1113 20.44 18.18 -28.58
N ALA A 1114 20.60 19.24 -29.38
CA ALA A 1114 21.08 20.55 -28.93
C ALA A 1114 20.12 21.17 -27.90
N LEU A 1115 18.82 21.11 -28.15
CA LEU A 1115 17.81 21.66 -27.22
C LEU A 1115 17.78 20.89 -25.89
N VAL A 1116 17.85 19.56 -25.93
CA VAL A 1116 17.87 18.71 -24.73
C VAL A 1116 19.15 18.88 -23.91
N ASN A 1117 20.30 19.11 -24.58
CA ASN A 1117 21.58 19.34 -23.90
C ASN A 1117 21.83 20.80 -23.53
N SER A 1118 20.88 21.71 -23.81
CA SER A 1118 20.97 23.10 -23.40
C SER A 1118 20.92 23.24 -21.87
N PRO A 1119 21.59 24.26 -21.28
CA PRO A 1119 21.43 24.56 -19.87
C PRO A 1119 19.97 24.75 -19.46
N GLU A 1120 19.15 25.36 -20.30
CA GLU A 1120 17.73 25.62 -20.02
C GLU A 1120 16.91 24.35 -19.77
N PHE A 1121 17.27 23.23 -20.41
CA PHE A 1121 16.58 21.96 -20.20
C PHE A 1121 16.76 21.44 -18.76
N VAL A 1122 17.94 21.62 -18.18
CA VAL A 1122 18.32 21.04 -16.87
C VAL A 1122 18.07 21.96 -15.67
N PHE A 1123 17.60 23.19 -15.88
CA PHE A 1123 17.24 24.12 -14.80
C PHE A 1123 15.73 24.38 -14.75
N SER A 1124 15.22 24.53 -13.52
CA SER A 1124 13.92 25.16 -13.31
C SER A 1124 14.10 26.67 -13.52
N PRO A 1125 13.27 27.30 -14.36
CA PRO A 1125 13.40 28.72 -14.67
C PRO A 1125 12.96 29.60 -13.50
#